data_AF-A0A7Y5U6X0-F1
#
_entry.id   AF-A0A7Y5U6X0-F1
#
_cell.length_a   1.000
_cell.length_b   1.000
_cell.length_c   1.000
_cell.angle_alpha   90.00
_cell.angle_beta   90.00
_cell.angle_gamma   90.00
#
_symmetry.space_group_name_H-M   'P 1'
#
loop_
_entity.id
_entity.type
_entity.pdbx_description
1 polymer ?
#
loop_
_entity_poly.entity_id
_entity_poly.type
_entity_poly.pdbx_seq_one_letter_code
_entity_poly.pdbx_strand_id
1 'polypeptide(L)'
;KSYTGLAQGSHTFQVRANDAAGNVDPTPATVTWTIDTVAPTVSITSAPTNPTNDTTPSFLFGSTDGSATFTCSLDNAAFSSCSPPIAYPGKADGQHTFSVKATDRAGNTGAAATVTWTIDTVAPSATISGKPASLSNVSSPDFAFTSSELNSTFQCKIDSEAFGGCSSPFNIGQRADGQHTFSVEAVDAAGNTGAPVTYTWTIDTAPPDTSLTVTAPSSASTRTTNASFSFSSEAGATFQCALDTPAGVGAFAACTSPTSYAGPLGEGTYAFHVRAIDAAGNTDGSPAAFTWTVDLTPPNTTITSAPGNPSGSSVSFGFTSSEGSSTFQCKLDSAAFADCSSPKSYTGLANASHTFSVQATDPAGNTDDTPATFTWTSGPTSTAQVFVSTGGSDLTCARLDSTKPCATFDKAFQIAQGGDVVEVAGGTYSAGVGLPAPEININPHVPPLSTAVTFQPASGQTVLLASDINIAASHFHMIGIKSVGTGDPSGGPDNTRRGLDVCDVACPTVLTDIYVQDFSGKSAFIRSSNVIIKGGEFGNYNPCADDPTRVPGVSSANQEDIFRIWAGGAITTPDNVVLDGVKIHDDDDHHTAGACPGATNGSAGAHVDCLQTQGGTNIVIKNTVMWNCATSNIQAQPFTGATMSDWTVENNFFGNILYPGNSLVLGKGVCTNLRVRYNTFDGPSPNGSGCTSGSIVGVGNVFLADLTTFGSNLTQTYSVFSAGTTAPVSGTNKQCNPSVVARSAAWPSGPNFHLLAGDTCAKGAGDPANFPSTDIDGDTRPSPGSTAPDAGADEIS
;
A
#
# COMPACT_ATOMS: atom_id res chain seq x y z
N LYS A 1 122.66 -53.57 -18.64
CA LYS A 1 121.52 -54.36 -18.13
C LYS A 1 120.26 -53.54 -18.35
N SER A 2 119.22 -54.10 -18.97
CA SER A 2 117.95 -53.38 -19.20
C SER A 2 116.94 -53.80 -18.13
N TYR A 3 116.18 -52.82 -17.61
CA TYR A 3 115.12 -53.05 -16.64
C TYR A 3 113.79 -52.67 -17.28
N THR A 4 112.81 -53.56 -17.23
CA THR A 4 111.45 -53.36 -17.77
C THR A 4 110.44 -53.55 -16.65
N GLY A 5 109.30 -52.84 -16.70
CA GLY A 5 108.21 -53.01 -15.73
C GLY A 5 108.51 -52.41 -14.33
N LEU A 6 109.33 -51.37 -14.26
CA LEU A 6 109.56 -50.65 -13.00
C LEU A 6 108.28 -49.90 -12.58
N ALA A 7 107.93 -49.98 -11.30
CA ALA A 7 106.74 -49.34 -10.75
C ALA A 7 106.90 -47.81 -10.66
N GLN A 8 105.80 -47.08 -10.44
CA GLN A 8 105.81 -45.65 -10.14
C GLN A 8 106.70 -45.35 -8.91
N GLY A 9 107.43 -44.23 -8.94
CA GLY A 9 108.21 -43.73 -7.81
C GLY A 9 109.72 -43.65 -8.05
N SER A 10 110.48 -43.45 -6.97
CA SER A 10 111.94 -43.30 -7.02
C SER A 10 112.62 -44.65 -7.16
N HIS A 11 113.56 -44.73 -8.09
CA HIS A 11 114.41 -45.89 -8.34
C HIS A 11 115.88 -45.51 -8.21
N THR A 12 116.66 -46.48 -7.74
CA THR A 12 118.09 -46.33 -7.53
C THR A 12 118.82 -47.48 -8.22
N PHE A 13 119.68 -47.17 -9.19
CA PHE A 13 120.57 -48.16 -9.80
C PHE A 13 121.94 -48.05 -9.15
N GLN A 14 122.47 -49.21 -8.74
CA GLN A 14 123.77 -49.34 -8.10
C GLN A 14 124.60 -50.39 -8.83
N VAL A 15 125.85 -50.06 -9.13
CA VAL A 15 126.81 -50.98 -9.74
C VAL A 15 128.07 -51.06 -8.89
N ARG A 16 128.59 -52.29 -8.72
CA ARG A 16 129.85 -52.59 -8.05
C ARG A 16 130.69 -53.50 -8.94
N ALA A 17 132.00 -53.30 -8.93
CA ALA A 17 132.93 -54.20 -9.60
C ALA A 17 133.42 -55.28 -8.64
N ASN A 18 133.65 -56.48 -9.19
CA ASN A 18 134.43 -57.51 -8.53
C ASN A 18 135.71 -57.71 -9.33
N ASP A 19 136.85 -57.77 -8.65
CA ASP A 19 138.11 -58.16 -9.29
C ASP A 19 138.22 -59.68 -9.45
N ALA A 20 139.27 -60.15 -10.15
CA ALA A 20 139.50 -61.58 -10.40
C ALA A 20 139.83 -62.39 -9.14
N ALA A 21 140.19 -61.73 -8.03
CA ALA A 21 140.45 -62.35 -6.74
C ALA A 21 139.17 -62.46 -5.86
N GLY A 22 138.05 -61.90 -6.32
CA GLY A 22 136.77 -61.94 -5.62
C GLY A 22 136.51 -60.76 -4.67
N ASN A 23 137.35 -59.72 -4.67
CA ASN A 23 137.11 -58.52 -3.87
C ASN A 23 135.98 -57.70 -4.49
N VAL A 24 134.95 -57.37 -3.69
CA VAL A 24 133.78 -56.59 -4.10
C VAL A 24 133.97 -55.14 -3.65
N ASP A 25 133.76 -54.18 -4.56
CA ASP A 25 133.76 -52.74 -4.24
C ASP A 25 132.74 -52.42 -3.12
N PRO A 26 133.15 -51.87 -1.96
CA PRO A 26 132.23 -51.56 -0.87
C PRO A 26 131.33 -50.33 -1.15
N THR A 27 131.63 -49.52 -2.17
CA THR A 27 130.96 -48.24 -2.47
C THR A 27 130.35 -48.21 -3.87
N PRO A 28 129.11 -48.72 -4.06
CA PRO A 28 128.48 -48.73 -5.38
C PRO A 28 128.34 -47.32 -5.98
N ALA A 29 128.73 -47.16 -7.24
CA ALA A 29 128.30 -46.01 -8.02
C ALA A 29 126.78 -46.03 -8.13
N THR A 30 126.13 -44.92 -7.78
CA THR A 30 124.68 -44.83 -7.62
C THR A 30 124.10 -43.74 -8.50
N VAL A 31 122.99 -44.02 -9.18
CA VAL A 31 122.14 -43.03 -9.85
C VAL A 31 120.69 -43.21 -9.42
N THR A 32 120.00 -42.11 -9.11
CA THR A 32 118.58 -42.09 -8.78
C THR A 32 117.79 -41.41 -9.89
N TRP A 33 116.61 -41.93 -10.18
CA TRP A 33 115.62 -41.30 -11.05
C TRP A 33 114.22 -41.61 -10.52
N THR A 34 113.24 -40.82 -10.93
CA THR A 34 111.84 -41.09 -10.63
C THR A 34 111.15 -41.53 -11.91
N ILE A 35 110.31 -42.55 -11.79
CA ILE A 35 109.36 -42.91 -12.83
C ILE A 35 108.04 -42.28 -12.42
N ASP A 36 107.63 -41.29 -13.20
CA ASP A 36 106.32 -40.69 -13.09
C ASP A 36 105.53 -40.93 -14.38
N THR A 37 104.42 -41.64 -14.24
CA THR A 37 103.49 -42.01 -15.31
C THR A 37 102.10 -41.43 -15.08
N VAL A 38 101.90 -40.67 -14.00
CA VAL A 38 100.58 -40.16 -13.61
C VAL A 38 100.41 -38.77 -14.19
N ALA A 39 99.62 -38.66 -15.25
CA ALA A 39 99.28 -37.36 -15.80
C ALA A 39 98.48 -36.51 -14.80
N PRO A 40 98.75 -35.19 -14.73
CA PRO A 40 98.00 -34.30 -13.87
C PRO A 40 96.57 -34.10 -14.38
N THR A 41 95.61 -33.85 -13.48
CA THR A 41 94.25 -33.44 -13.87
C THR A 41 94.11 -31.93 -13.80
N VAL A 42 93.19 -31.38 -14.59
CA VAL A 42 92.90 -29.93 -14.65
C VAL A 42 91.47 -29.68 -14.17
N SER A 43 91.28 -28.63 -13.37
CA SER A 43 89.97 -28.12 -12.98
C SER A 43 89.80 -26.67 -13.40
N ILE A 44 88.70 -26.37 -14.09
CA ILE A 44 88.29 -24.99 -14.39
C ILE A 44 87.46 -24.51 -13.19
N THR A 45 87.95 -23.50 -12.48
CA THR A 45 87.36 -22.99 -11.22
C THR A 45 86.54 -21.73 -11.43
N SER A 46 86.71 -21.04 -12.56
CA SER A 46 85.85 -19.93 -12.99
C SER A 46 85.77 -19.91 -14.51
N ALA A 47 84.57 -19.68 -15.02
CA ALA A 47 84.24 -19.55 -16.43
C ALA A 47 83.10 -18.51 -16.58
N PRO A 48 82.87 -17.96 -17.79
CA PRO A 48 81.75 -17.07 -18.04
C PRO A 48 80.41 -17.72 -17.70
N THR A 49 79.41 -16.90 -17.37
CA THR A 49 78.02 -17.37 -17.29
C THR A 49 77.56 -17.85 -18.66
N ASN A 50 76.61 -18.78 -18.68
CA ASN A 50 76.08 -19.32 -19.92
C ASN A 50 74.54 -19.25 -19.92
N PRO A 51 73.92 -18.44 -20.80
CA PRO A 51 74.56 -17.50 -21.74
C PRO A 51 75.14 -16.24 -21.06
N THR A 52 75.85 -15.39 -21.81
CA THR A 52 76.38 -14.09 -21.35
C THR A 52 76.40 -13.07 -22.48
N ASN A 53 76.24 -11.78 -22.15
CA ASN A 53 76.49 -10.68 -23.08
C ASN A 53 77.89 -10.05 -22.94
N ASP A 54 78.72 -10.60 -22.06
CA ASP A 54 80.11 -10.20 -21.93
C ASP A 54 80.94 -10.80 -23.07
N THR A 55 81.43 -9.92 -23.94
CA THR A 55 82.29 -10.29 -25.09
C THR A 55 83.74 -10.56 -24.70
N THR A 56 84.08 -10.54 -23.40
CA THR A 56 85.42 -10.77 -22.86
C THR A 56 85.44 -11.96 -21.88
N PRO A 57 85.24 -13.19 -22.36
CA PRO A 57 85.27 -14.38 -21.51
C PRO A 57 86.62 -14.54 -20.80
N SER A 58 86.57 -14.86 -19.50
CA SER A 58 87.74 -15.08 -18.65
C SER A 58 87.67 -16.42 -17.91
N PHE A 59 88.85 -17.01 -17.67
CA PHE A 59 88.98 -18.35 -17.09
C PHE A 59 90.01 -18.39 -15.98
N LEU A 60 89.64 -19.03 -14.86
CA LEU A 60 90.57 -19.50 -13.83
C LEU A 60 90.56 -21.02 -13.85
N PHE A 61 91.74 -21.61 -13.79
CA PHE A 61 91.92 -23.07 -13.76
C PHE A 61 93.18 -23.43 -12.99
N GLY A 62 93.23 -24.66 -12.50
CA GLY A 62 94.37 -25.20 -11.76
C GLY A 62 94.61 -26.66 -12.10
N SER A 63 95.68 -27.21 -11.54
CA SER A 63 96.04 -28.62 -11.71
C SER A 63 96.30 -29.30 -10.37
N THR A 64 96.14 -30.62 -10.32
CA THR A 64 96.56 -31.42 -9.17
C THR A 64 98.07 -31.46 -8.97
N ASP A 65 98.86 -31.10 -9.98
CA ASP A 65 100.30 -30.86 -9.85
C ASP A 65 100.58 -29.36 -9.94
N GLY A 66 101.04 -28.76 -8.82
CA GLY A 66 101.36 -27.33 -8.73
C GLY A 66 102.57 -26.89 -9.56
N SER A 67 103.31 -27.84 -10.15
CA SER A 67 104.45 -27.58 -11.03
C SER A 67 104.16 -27.82 -12.52
N ALA A 68 102.93 -28.22 -12.86
CA ALA A 68 102.54 -28.46 -14.24
C ALA A 68 102.49 -27.17 -15.07
N THR A 69 102.73 -27.31 -16.37
CA THR A 69 102.55 -26.24 -17.37
C THR A 69 101.22 -26.41 -18.08
N PHE A 70 100.60 -25.31 -18.50
CA PHE A 70 99.28 -25.33 -19.15
C PHE A 70 99.36 -25.00 -20.63
N THR A 71 98.52 -25.68 -21.42
CA THR A 71 98.20 -25.29 -22.79
C THR A 71 96.69 -25.13 -22.94
N CYS A 72 96.27 -24.07 -23.61
CA CYS A 72 94.87 -23.70 -23.79
C CYS A 72 94.51 -23.71 -25.27
N SER A 73 93.27 -24.05 -25.56
CA SER A 73 92.63 -23.98 -26.86
C SER A 73 91.29 -23.26 -26.70
N LEU A 74 91.01 -22.34 -27.60
CA LEU A 74 89.73 -21.64 -27.70
C LEU A 74 89.13 -21.96 -29.08
N ASP A 75 87.87 -22.35 -29.11
CA ASP A 75 87.09 -22.63 -30.33
C ASP A 75 87.82 -23.60 -31.29
N ASN A 76 88.39 -24.66 -30.72
CA ASN A 76 89.18 -25.67 -31.42
C ASN A 76 90.48 -25.15 -32.09
N ALA A 77 90.96 -23.97 -31.73
CA ALA A 77 92.29 -23.51 -32.12
C ALA A 77 93.38 -24.47 -31.60
N ALA A 78 94.57 -24.41 -32.22
CA ALA A 78 95.70 -25.20 -31.75
C ALA A 78 96.03 -24.87 -30.28
N PHE A 79 96.38 -25.89 -29.49
CA PHE A 79 96.80 -25.70 -28.10
C PHE A 79 98.09 -24.86 -28.03
N SER A 80 98.05 -23.75 -27.31
CA SER A 80 99.19 -22.87 -27.07
C SER A 80 99.43 -22.68 -25.58
N SER A 81 100.67 -22.36 -25.17
CA SER A 81 101.01 -22.08 -23.78
C SER A 81 100.13 -20.97 -23.19
N CYS A 82 99.61 -21.17 -21.98
CA CYS A 82 98.77 -20.20 -21.29
C CYS A 82 99.00 -20.23 -19.77
N SER A 83 98.54 -19.20 -19.07
CA SER A 83 98.58 -19.11 -17.60
C SER A 83 97.24 -18.58 -17.08
N PRO A 84 96.71 -19.11 -15.96
CA PRO A 84 95.52 -18.56 -15.31
C PRO A 84 95.86 -17.31 -14.46
N PRO A 85 94.99 -16.27 -14.39
CA PRO A 85 93.79 -16.10 -15.20
C PRO A 85 94.12 -15.73 -16.65
N ILE A 86 93.27 -16.17 -17.58
CA ILE A 86 93.34 -15.80 -19.01
C ILE A 86 92.01 -15.25 -19.48
N ALA A 87 92.03 -14.22 -20.33
CA ALA A 87 90.85 -13.62 -20.92
C ALA A 87 91.00 -13.48 -22.44
N TYR A 88 89.87 -13.50 -23.15
CA TYR A 88 89.84 -13.38 -24.61
C TYR A 88 88.85 -12.29 -25.03
N PRO A 89 89.27 -11.01 -25.12
CA PRO A 89 88.36 -9.91 -25.47
C PRO A 89 87.87 -9.98 -26.92
N GLY A 90 86.70 -9.38 -27.16
CA GLY A 90 86.16 -9.14 -28.50
C GLY A 90 85.65 -10.40 -29.20
N LYS A 91 85.03 -11.32 -28.45
CA LYS A 91 84.36 -12.49 -29.03
C LYS A 91 82.99 -12.09 -29.57
N ALA A 92 82.68 -12.62 -30.75
CA ALA A 92 81.40 -12.40 -31.41
C ALA A 92 80.31 -13.28 -30.78
N ASP A 93 79.05 -13.00 -31.11
CA ASP A 93 77.94 -13.83 -30.69
C ASP A 93 78.06 -15.26 -31.23
N GLY A 94 77.56 -16.21 -30.45
CA GLY A 94 77.57 -17.64 -30.76
C GLY A 94 78.16 -18.51 -29.66
N GLN A 95 78.19 -19.81 -29.91
CA GLN A 95 78.75 -20.79 -28.99
C GLN A 95 80.28 -20.80 -29.07
N HIS A 96 80.91 -20.79 -27.91
CA HIS A 96 82.36 -20.87 -27.73
C HIS A 96 82.74 -22.04 -26.83
N THR A 97 83.96 -22.54 -27.02
CA THR A 97 84.52 -23.66 -26.25
C THR A 97 85.94 -23.36 -25.80
N PHE A 98 86.20 -23.47 -24.49
CA PHE A 98 87.52 -23.33 -23.91
C PHE A 98 87.99 -24.69 -23.37
N SER A 99 89.18 -25.12 -23.80
CA SER A 99 89.81 -26.36 -23.37
C SER A 99 91.21 -26.09 -22.83
N VAL A 100 91.58 -26.74 -21.73
CA VAL A 100 92.90 -26.60 -21.10
C VAL A 100 93.47 -27.95 -20.71
N LYS A 101 94.76 -28.16 -20.99
CA LYS A 101 95.55 -29.34 -20.61
C LYS A 101 96.69 -28.93 -19.69
N ALA A 102 97.07 -29.83 -18.79
CA ALA A 102 98.27 -29.70 -17.96
C ALA A 102 99.28 -30.80 -18.31
N THR A 103 100.55 -30.43 -18.31
CA THR A 103 101.69 -31.34 -18.50
C THR A 103 102.64 -31.20 -17.33
N ASP A 104 102.93 -32.30 -16.63
CA ASP A 104 103.86 -32.33 -15.50
C ASP A 104 105.33 -32.23 -15.95
N ARG A 105 106.27 -32.24 -15.00
CA ARG A 105 107.72 -32.19 -15.31
C ARG A 105 108.26 -33.45 -15.98
N ALA A 106 107.60 -34.59 -15.82
CA ALA A 106 107.96 -35.85 -16.46
C ALA A 106 107.45 -35.94 -17.90
N GLY A 107 106.63 -34.98 -18.33
CA GLY A 107 106.06 -34.89 -19.67
C GLY A 107 104.70 -35.60 -19.82
N ASN A 108 104.10 -36.10 -18.73
CA ASN A 108 102.77 -36.69 -18.80
C ASN A 108 101.74 -35.59 -18.99
N THR A 109 100.89 -35.71 -20.01
CA THR A 109 99.85 -34.73 -20.33
C THR A 109 98.47 -35.29 -20.00
N GLY A 110 97.71 -34.56 -19.19
CA GLY A 110 96.36 -34.93 -18.80
C GLY A 110 95.33 -34.75 -19.91
N ALA A 111 94.15 -35.34 -19.72
CA ALA A 111 92.99 -35.04 -20.54
C ALA A 111 92.60 -33.56 -20.42
N ALA A 112 92.03 -32.99 -21.48
CA ALA A 112 91.60 -31.59 -21.46
C ALA A 112 90.35 -31.41 -20.60
N ALA A 113 90.36 -30.45 -19.67
CA ALA A 113 89.13 -29.92 -19.09
C ALA A 113 88.51 -28.93 -20.08
N THR A 114 87.20 -29.01 -20.30
CA THR A 114 86.49 -28.21 -21.31
C THR A 114 85.23 -27.58 -20.73
N VAL A 115 84.95 -26.33 -21.13
CA VAL A 115 83.69 -25.63 -20.84
C VAL A 115 83.17 -24.96 -22.11
N THR A 116 81.85 -24.96 -22.28
CA THR A 116 81.15 -24.30 -23.39
C THR A 116 80.23 -23.21 -22.86
N TRP A 117 80.19 -22.06 -23.52
CA TRP A 117 79.25 -20.97 -23.24
C TRP A 117 78.77 -20.34 -24.54
N THR A 118 77.72 -19.54 -24.46
CA THR A 118 77.20 -18.77 -25.60
C THR A 118 77.30 -17.29 -25.28
N ILE A 119 77.85 -16.52 -26.21
CA ILE A 119 77.80 -15.06 -26.20
C ILE A 119 76.58 -14.64 -27.00
N ASP A 120 75.76 -13.78 -26.40
CA ASP A 120 74.59 -13.19 -27.03
C ASP A 120 74.52 -11.72 -26.64
N THR A 121 74.65 -10.83 -27.62
CA THR A 121 74.59 -9.38 -27.42
C THR A 121 73.33 -8.76 -28.04
N VAL A 122 72.45 -9.59 -28.60
CA VAL A 122 71.21 -9.13 -29.22
C VAL A 122 70.14 -9.01 -28.16
N ALA A 123 69.57 -7.81 -28.02
CA ALA A 123 68.46 -7.62 -27.09
C ALA A 123 67.13 -8.15 -27.68
N PRO A 124 66.26 -8.78 -26.88
CA PRO A 124 64.96 -9.22 -27.33
C PRO A 124 64.01 -8.04 -27.57
N SER A 125 62.97 -8.25 -28.37
CA SER A 125 61.88 -7.29 -28.58
C SER A 125 60.60 -7.76 -27.89
N ALA A 126 59.95 -6.87 -27.14
CA ALA A 126 58.63 -7.14 -26.55
C ALA A 126 57.50 -6.80 -27.55
N THR A 127 56.35 -7.45 -27.44
CA THR A 127 55.13 -7.12 -28.21
C THR A 127 53.91 -7.20 -27.29
N ILE A 128 53.09 -6.15 -27.26
CA ILE A 128 51.81 -6.14 -26.53
C ILE A 128 50.75 -6.86 -27.40
N SER A 129 50.33 -8.05 -26.97
CA SER A 129 49.39 -8.93 -27.66
C SER A 129 47.95 -8.85 -27.15
N GLY A 130 47.74 -8.36 -25.92
CA GLY A 130 46.43 -8.10 -25.33
C GLY A 130 46.45 -6.81 -24.50
N LYS A 131 45.43 -5.98 -24.66
CA LYS A 131 45.35 -4.63 -24.06
C LYS A 131 43.90 -4.15 -24.00
N PRO A 132 43.55 -3.21 -23.10
CA PRO A 132 42.23 -2.61 -23.07
C PRO A 132 41.94 -1.77 -24.32
N ALA A 133 40.67 -1.40 -24.52
CA ALA A 133 40.29 -0.37 -25.47
C ALA A 133 41.00 0.97 -25.13
N SER A 134 41.13 1.87 -26.11
CA SER A 134 41.80 3.16 -25.90
C SER A 134 41.06 4.07 -24.92
N LEU A 135 39.74 3.90 -24.79
CA LEU A 135 38.89 4.43 -23.73
C LEU A 135 38.16 3.24 -23.11
N SER A 136 38.19 3.13 -21.78
CA SER A 136 37.72 1.93 -21.08
C SER A 136 37.21 2.29 -19.69
N ASN A 137 36.11 1.66 -19.28
CA ASN A 137 35.60 1.72 -17.91
C ASN A 137 36.17 0.68 -16.95
N VAL A 138 37.15 -0.10 -17.40
CA VAL A 138 37.87 -1.05 -16.55
C VAL A 138 39.05 -0.32 -15.89
N SER A 139 38.98 -0.15 -14.56
CA SER A 139 40.02 0.50 -13.75
C SER A 139 41.26 -0.36 -13.45
N SER A 140 41.19 -1.67 -13.70
CA SER A 140 42.30 -2.61 -13.53
C SER A 140 42.42 -3.59 -14.70
N PRO A 141 42.71 -3.10 -15.92
CA PRO A 141 42.81 -3.93 -17.11
C PRO A 141 44.02 -4.87 -17.05
N ASP A 142 43.92 -5.97 -17.79
CA ASP A 142 45.02 -6.90 -18.02
C ASP A 142 45.77 -6.58 -19.32
N PHE A 143 47.08 -6.76 -19.29
CA PHE A 143 47.96 -6.71 -20.46
C PHE A 143 48.56 -8.08 -20.73
N ALA A 144 48.51 -8.52 -21.98
CA ALA A 144 49.27 -9.67 -22.45
C ALA A 144 50.38 -9.20 -23.39
N PHE A 145 51.54 -9.80 -23.27
CA PHE A 145 52.72 -9.51 -24.08
C PHE A 145 53.60 -10.74 -24.27
N THR A 146 54.45 -10.69 -25.30
CA THR A 146 55.39 -11.75 -25.69
C THR A 146 56.77 -11.17 -25.99
N SER A 147 57.79 -12.02 -26.00
CA SER A 147 59.17 -11.68 -26.41
C SER A 147 59.48 -12.35 -27.76
N SER A 148 60.36 -11.75 -28.56
CA SER A 148 60.92 -12.39 -29.76
C SER A 148 61.87 -13.55 -29.46
N GLU A 149 62.31 -13.69 -28.22
CA GLU A 149 63.22 -14.74 -27.78
C GLU A 149 62.61 -15.62 -26.69
N LEU A 150 63.00 -16.89 -26.68
CA LEU A 150 62.51 -17.86 -25.71
C LEU A 150 63.20 -17.65 -24.36
N ASN A 151 62.46 -17.88 -23.27
CA ASN A 151 62.95 -17.76 -21.90
C ASN A 151 63.36 -16.34 -21.47
N SER A 152 62.99 -15.29 -22.22
CA SER A 152 63.10 -13.92 -21.72
C SER A 152 62.20 -13.70 -20.50
N THR A 153 62.67 -12.86 -19.59
CA THR A 153 61.86 -12.26 -18.53
C THR A 153 61.35 -10.89 -18.95
N PHE A 154 60.40 -10.31 -18.23
CA PHE A 154 59.85 -8.99 -18.56
C PHE A 154 59.96 -8.03 -17.38
N GLN A 155 60.14 -6.76 -17.72
CA GLN A 155 60.00 -5.65 -16.79
C GLN A 155 58.90 -4.72 -17.29
N CYS A 156 57.99 -4.35 -16.40
CA CYS A 156 56.84 -3.51 -16.70
C CYS A 156 56.87 -2.26 -15.83
N LYS A 157 56.29 -1.18 -16.33
CA LYS A 157 55.92 -0.01 -15.52
C LYS A 157 54.61 0.59 -15.99
N ILE A 158 53.94 1.26 -15.07
CA ILE A 158 52.77 2.10 -15.33
C ILE A 158 53.18 3.55 -15.13
N ASP A 159 52.84 4.39 -16.11
CA ASP A 159 53.10 5.83 -16.10
C ASP A 159 54.58 6.15 -15.81
N SER A 160 54.84 6.87 -14.72
CA SER A 160 56.17 7.29 -14.30
C SER A 160 56.79 6.40 -13.22
N GLU A 161 56.20 5.22 -12.96
CA GLU A 161 56.77 4.24 -12.04
C GLU A 161 58.11 3.67 -12.57
N ALA A 162 58.91 3.11 -11.66
CA ALA A 162 60.12 2.38 -12.04
C ALA A 162 59.76 1.04 -12.67
N PHE A 163 60.61 0.55 -13.60
CA PHE A 163 60.47 -0.80 -14.12
C PHE A 163 60.64 -1.84 -13.00
N GLY A 164 59.67 -2.76 -12.92
CA GLY A 164 59.67 -3.89 -12.01
C GLY A 164 59.40 -5.19 -12.75
N GLY A 165 59.84 -6.32 -12.20
CA GLY A 165 59.61 -7.63 -12.80
C GLY A 165 58.12 -7.95 -12.95
N CYS A 166 57.71 -8.45 -14.11
CA CYS A 166 56.32 -8.79 -14.40
C CYS A 166 56.21 -10.08 -15.25
N SER A 167 55.01 -10.65 -15.29
CA SER A 167 54.67 -11.83 -16.09
C SER A 167 53.43 -11.54 -16.95
N SER A 168 53.35 -12.16 -18.13
CA SER A 168 52.17 -12.09 -19.00
C SER A 168 51.20 -13.23 -18.66
N PRO A 169 49.90 -12.97 -18.44
CA PRO A 169 49.26 -11.66 -18.40
C PRO A 169 49.57 -10.87 -17.11
N PHE A 170 49.61 -9.54 -17.21
CA PHE A 170 49.87 -8.61 -16.13
C PHE A 170 48.65 -7.74 -15.85
N ASN A 171 48.10 -7.83 -14.63
CA ASN A 171 47.08 -6.91 -14.15
C ASN A 171 47.74 -5.66 -13.55
N ILE A 172 47.32 -4.47 -13.96
CA ILE A 172 47.95 -3.22 -13.52
C ILE A 172 47.52 -2.74 -12.13
N GLY A 173 46.59 -3.48 -11.48
CA GLY A 173 45.90 -3.05 -10.26
C GLY A 173 44.87 -1.96 -10.53
N GLN A 174 44.15 -1.53 -9.49
CA GLN A 174 43.18 -0.45 -9.58
C GLN A 174 43.89 0.90 -9.79
N ARG A 175 43.49 1.64 -10.82
CA ARG A 175 43.99 2.98 -11.15
C ARG A 175 42.85 3.98 -11.21
N ALA A 176 43.18 5.24 -10.97
CA ALA A 176 42.22 6.34 -11.01
C ALA A 176 41.82 6.66 -12.46
N ASP A 177 40.76 7.44 -12.63
CA ASP A 177 40.39 7.95 -13.96
C ASP A 177 41.47 8.88 -14.51
N GLY A 178 41.61 8.86 -15.83
CA GLY A 178 42.60 9.64 -16.57
C GLY A 178 43.41 8.80 -17.54
N GLN A 179 44.37 9.47 -18.18
CA GLN A 179 45.27 8.84 -19.14
C GLN A 179 46.38 8.08 -18.42
N HIS A 180 46.59 6.83 -18.84
CA HIS A 180 47.66 5.96 -18.36
C HIS A 180 48.49 5.40 -19.52
N THR A 181 49.75 5.08 -19.23
CA THR A 181 50.68 4.46 -20.17
C THR A 181 51.34 3.22 -19.57
N PHE A 182 51.18 2.09 -20.24
CA PHE A 182 51.85 0.83 -19.90
C PHE A 182 53.10 0.71 -20.75
N SER A 183 54.24 0.44 -20.13
CA SER A 183 55.49 0.14 -20.83
C SER A 183 55.99 -1.23 -20.42
N VAL A 184 56.43 -2.03 -21.39
CA VAL A 184 57.04 -3.34 -21.15
C VAL A 184 58.31 -3.50 -21.97
N GLU A 185 59.36 -4.01 -21.34
CA GLU A 185 60.62 -4.42 -21.96
C GLU A 185 60.93 -5.88 -21.62
N ALA A 186 61.61 -6.57 -22.53
CA ALA A 186 62.04 -7.96 -22.34
C ALA A 186 63.54 -8.00 -22.01
N VAL A 187 63.93 -8.93 -21.16
CA VAL A 187 65.32 -9.21 -20.79
C VAL A 187 65.61 -10.67 -21.10
N ASP A 188 66.58 -10.95 -21.96
CA ASP A 188 66.94 -12.33 -22.32
C ASP A 188 67.73 -13.04 -21.21
N ALA A 189 68.15 -14.28 -21.46
CA ALA A 189 68.94 -15.06 -20.52
C ALA A 189 70.40 -14.59 -20.38
N ALA A 190 70.91 -13.84 -21.36
CA ALA A 190 72.27 -13.26 -21.35
C ALA A 190 72.33 -11.93 -20.60
N GLY A 191 71.18 -11.34 -20.29
CA GLY A 191 71.02 -10.07 -19.58
C GLY A 191 70.87 -8.86 -20.50
N ASN A 192 70.59 -9.04 -21.80
CA ASN A 192 70.30 -7.92 -22.69
C ASN A 192 68.86 -7.45 -22.50
N THR A 193 68.67 -6.14 -22.35
CA THR A 193 67.35 -5.51 -22.21
C THR A 193 66.94 -4.84 -23.52
N GLY A 194 65.76 -5.21 -24.03
CA GLY A 194 65.16 -4.60 -25.21
C GLY A 194 64.65 -3.18 -24.98
N ALA A 195 64.40 -2.44 -26.07
CA ALA A 195 63.70 -1.17 -25.96
C ALA A 195 62.24 -1.38 -25.50
N PRO A 196 61.70 -0.52 -24.62
CA PRO A 196 60.35 -0.68 -24.13
C PRO A 196 59.29 -0.38 -25.20
N VAL A 197 58.24 -1.19 -25.23
CA VAL A 197 57.04 -0.94 -26.03
C VAL A 197 55.97 -0.34 -25.14
N THR A 198 55.30 0.72 -25.62
CA THR A 198 54.34 1.50 -24.84
C THR A 198 52.93 1.47 -25.43
N TYR A 199 51.91 1.45 -24.57
CA TYR A 199 50.51 1.66 -24.94
C TYR A 199 49.85 2.65 -24.00
N THR A 200 49.15 3.64 -24.57
CA THR A 200 48.41 4.66 -23.82
C THR A 200 46.91 4.44 -23.97
N TRP A 201 46.16 4.53 -22.86
CA TRP A 201 44.71 4.48 -22.82
C TRP A 201 44.17 5.45 -21.76
N THR A 202 42.87 5.69 -21.79
CA THR A 202 42.17 6.48 -20.76
C THR A 202 41.24 5.56 -19.98
N ILE A 203 41.32 5.64 -18.66
CA ILE A 203 40.35 5.06 -17.73
C ILE A 203 39.29 6.12 -17.46
N ASP A 204 38.03 5.73 -17.62
CA ASP A 204 36.88 6.57 -17.30
C ASP A 204 35.84 5.69 -16.64
N THR A 205 35.69 5.80 -15.33
CA THR A 205 34.73 5.03 -14.53
C THR A 205 33.53 5.86 -14.10
N ALA A 206 33.45 7.13 -14.52
CA ALA A 206 32.37 8.03 -14.18
C ALA A 206 31.14 7.73 -15.05
N PRO A 207 29.99 7.32 -14.47
CA PRO A 207 28.79 7.15 -15.26
C PRO A 207 28.25 8.49 -15.77
N PRO A 208 27.60 8.51 -16.95
CA PRO A 208 26.89 9.69 -17.42
C PRO A 208 25.67 9.97 -16.53
N ASP A 209 25.24 11.25 -16.50
CA ASP A 209 23.96 11.66 -15.91
C ASP A 209 22.93 11.92 -17.02
N THR A 210 21.75 11.31 -16.92
CA THR A 210 20.67 11.45 -17.90
C THR A 210 19.62 12.43 -17.40
N SER A 211 19.20 13.36 -18.25
CA SER A 211 18.16 14.34 -17.93
C SER A 211 17.03 14.32 -18.95
N LEU A 212 15.79 14.44 -18.47
CA LEU A 212 14.61 14.71 -19.30
C LEU A 212 14.54 16.22 -19.58
N THR A 213 14.44 16.60 -20.85
CA THR A 213 14.40 18.00 -21.30
C THR A 213 13.02 18.44 -21.76
N VAL A 214 12.23 17.52 -22.33
CA VAL A 214 10.84 17.77 -22.72
C VAL A 214 10.00 16.54 -22.40
N THR A 215 8.89 16.75 -21.70
CA THR A 215 7.89 15.72 -21.43
C THR A 215 6.54 16.15 -22.02
N ALA A 216 5.97 15.29 -22.86
CA ALA A 216 4.59 15.35 -23.30
C ALA A 216 3.99 13.97 -22.98
N PRO A 217 3.02 13.83 -22.06
CA PRO A 217 2.35 14.90 -21.32
C PRO A 217 3.27 15.63 -20.33
N SER A 218 2.94 16.90 -20.06
CA SER A 218 3.64 17.74 -19.09
C SER A 218 3.04 17.67 -17.68
N SER A 219 1.87 17.05 -17.55
CA SER A 219 1.14 16.84 -16.29
C SER A 219 1.19 15.38 -15.86
N ALA A 220 1.10 15.15 -14.55
CA ALA A 220 1.08 13.80 -13.97
C ALA A 220 -0.24 13.05 -14.24
N SER A 221 -1.31 13.75 -14.64
CA SER A 221 -2.56 13.17 -15.14
C SER A 221 -3.00 13.89 -16.40
N THR A 222 -3.50 13.15 -17.40
CA THR A 222 -3.85 13.72 -18.71
C THR A 222 -4.88 12.86 -19.43
N ARG A 223 -5.68 13.52 -20.29
CA ARG A 223 -6.52 12.85 -21.30
C ARG A 223 -5.78 12.49 -22.58
N THR A 224 -4.54 12.95 -22.74
CA THR A 224 -3.76 12.70 -23.96
C THR A 224 -3.31 11.25 -23.98
N THR A 225 -3.68 10.52 -25.02
CA THR A 225 -3.36 9.09 -25.20
C THR A 225 -2.07 8.85 -25.98
N ASN A 226 -1.21 9.86 -26.12
CA ASN A 226 0.11 9.77 -26.71
C ASN A 226 1.15 10.38 -25.77
N ALA A 227 2.42 10.02 -25.97
CA ALA A 227 3.51 10.58 -25.20
C ALA A 227 4.77 10.78 -26.03
N SER A 228 5.60 11.75 -25.68
CA SER A 228 6.91 12.01 -26.27
C SER A 228 7.87 12.57 -25.24
N PHE A 229 9.10 12.06 -25.26
CA PHE A 229 10.15 12.37 -24.31
C PHE A 229 11.41 12.78 -25.06
N SER A 230 11.88 14.00 -24.80
CA SER A 230 13.24 14.42 -25.16
C SER A 230 14.11 14.32 -23.92
N PHE A 231 15.31 13.82 -24.11
CA PHE A 231 16.31 13.64 -23.07
C PHE A 231 17.70 13.96 -23.61
N SER A 232 18.62 14.26 -22.70
CA SER A 232 20.02 14.54 -22.99
C SER A 232 20.92 13.95 -21.92
N SER A 233 22.16 13.72 -22.31
CA SER A 233 23.26 13.39 -21.42
C SER A 233 24.52 14.03 -22.00
N GLU A 234 25.69 13.62 -21.54
CA GLU A 234 26.95 14.09 -22.08
C GLU A 234 27.14 13.77 -23.57
N ALA A 235 28.08 14.48 -24.20
CA ALA A 235 28.32 14.35 -25.63
C ALA A 235 28.92 12.98 -25.98
N GLY A 236 28.30 12.28 -26.93
CA GLY A 236 28.76 10.98 -27.40
C GLY A 236 28.11 9.78 -26.69
N ALA A 237 27.29 10.01 -25.66
CA ALA A 237 26.51 8.96 -25.02
C ALA A 237 25.41 8.40 -25.94
N THR A 238 25.08 7.13 -25.75
CA THR A 238 23.94 6.43 -26.35
C THR A 238 22.85 6.20 -25.31
N PHE A 239 21.60 5.94 -25.72
CA PHE A 239 20.48 5.84 -24.78
C PHE A 239 19.76 4.50 -24.83
N GLN A 240 19.26 4.08 -23.67
CA GLN A 240 18.30 3.00 -23.55
C GLN A 240 17.04 3.51 -22.85
N CYS A 241 15.87 3.16 -23.39
CA CYS A 241 14.57 3.56 -22.90
C CYS A 241 13.76 2.34 -22.49
N ALA A 242 12.92 2.50 -21.47
CA ALA A 242 11.89 1.54 -21.07
C ALA A 242 10.57 2.28 -20.83
N LEU A 243 9.45 1.62 -21.08
CA LEU A 243 8.12 2.12 -20.76
C LEU A 243 7.39 1.08 -19.92
N ASP A 244 7.13 1.43 -18.67
CA ASP A 244 6.21 0.70 -17.82
C ASP A 244 4.78 1.06 -18.22
N THR A 245 3.93 0.04 -18.28
CA THR A 245 2.52 0.15 -18.65
C THR A 245 1.66 -0.47 -17.55
N PRO A 246 0.33 -0.25 -17.56
CA PRO A 246 -0.58 -0.96 -16.65
C PRO A 246 -0.48 -2.50 -16.73
N ALA A 247 0.01 -3.04 -17.85
CA ALA A 247 0.20 -4.47 -18.05
C ALA A 247 1.54 -5.01 -17.48
N GLY A 248 2.50 -4.15 -17.15
CA GLY A 248 3.79 -4.56 -16.60
C GLY A 248 4.95 -3.62 -16.90
N VAL A 249 6.11 -3.99 -16.36
CA VAL A 249 7.38 -3.24 -16.45
C VAL A 249 8.05 -3.46 -17.81
N GLY A 250 8.50 -2.38 -18.44
CA GLY A 250 9.20 -2.42 -19.72
C GLY A 250 10.67 -2.81 -19.59
N ALA A 251 11.23 -3.48 -20.60
CA ALA A 251 12.67 -3.74 -20.68
C ALA A 251 13.40 -2.57 -21.35
N PHE A 252 14.61 -2.26 -20.88
CA PHE A 252 15.48 -1.27 -21.52
C PHE A 252 15.89 -1.74 -22.92
N ALA A 253 15.61 -0.91 -23.93
CA ALA A 253 16.01 -1.11 -25.32
C ALA A 253 16.66 0.16 -25.88
N ALA A 254 17.54 0.01 -26.88
CA ALA A 254 18.20 1.16 -27.52
C ALA A 254 17.15 2.14 -28.08
N CYS A 255 17.37 3.43 -27.84
CA CYS A 255 16.47 4.50 -28.28
C CYS A 255 17.24 5.77 -28.65
N THR A 256 16.53 6.73 -29.24
CA THR A 256 17.07 8.04 -29.63
C THR A 256 16.18 9.14 -29.09
N SER A 257 16.76 10.29 -28.73
CA SER A 257 16.00 11.47 -28.33
C SER A 257 15.53 12.24 -29.59
N PRO A 258 14.23 12.56 -29.73
CA PRO A 258 13.11 12.20 -28.86
C PRO A 258 12.57 10.77 -29.11
N THR A 259 12.04 10.15 -28.04
CA THR A 259 11.25 8.91 -28.13
C THR A 259 9.77 9.25 -28.08
N SER A 260 8.96 8.68 -28.98
CA SER A 260 7.51 8.95 -29.05
C SER A 260 6.66 7.67 -29.06
N TYR A 261 5.55 7.71 -28.33
CA TYR A 261 4.51 6.70 -28.27
C TYR A 261 3.23 7.29 -28.88
N ALA A 262 2.91 6.87 -30.11
CA ALA A 262 1.83 7.46 -30.91
C ALA A 262 0.41 7.21 -30.34
N GLY A 263 0.25 6.23 -29.45
CA GLY A 263 -1.04 5.88 -28.86
C GLY A 263 -1.94 5.00 -29.73
N PRO A 264 -3.20 4.78 -29.30
CA PRO A 264 -3.76 5.28 -28.05
C PRO A 264 -3.25 4.46 -26.84
N LEU A 265 -2.60 5.13 -25.90
CA LEU A 265 -2.36 4.61 -24.57
C LEU A 265 -3.72 4.53 -23.86
N GLY A 266 -4.04 3.35 -23.32
CA GLY A 266 -5.26 3.14 -22.55
C GLY A 266 -5.16 3.73 -21.15
N GLU A 267 -6.28 3.72 -20.43
CA GLU A 267 -6.37 4.21 -19.05
C GLU A 267 -5.38 3.49 -18.12
N GLY A 268 -4.77 4.26 -17.23
CA GLY A 268 -3.86 3.77 -16.21
C GLY A 268 -2.52 4.50 -16.16
N THR A 269 -1.66 4.03 -15.26
CA THR A 269 -0.36 4.64 -14.97
C THR A 269 0.73 4.10 -15.89
N TYR A 270 1.57 5.00 -16.40
CA TYR A 270 2.75 4.73 -17.20
C TYR A 270 3.97 5.38 -16.56
N ALA A 271 5.14 4.77 -16.72
CA ALA A 271 6.42 5.37 -16.35
C ALA A 271 7.42 5.20 -17.48
N PHE A 272 7.91 6.31 -18.02
CA PHE A 272 8.99 6.31 -19.00
C PHE A 272 10.31 6.41 -18.25
N HIS A 273 11.24 5.51 -18.55
CA HIS A 273 12.59 5.50 -18.01
C HIS A 273 13.59 5.65 -19.15
N VAL A 274 14.64 6.43 -18.93
CA VAL A 274 15.75 6.55 -19.87
C VAL A 274 17.07 6.62 -19.11
N ARG A 275 18.06 5.91 -19.63
CA ARG A 275 19.44 5.91 -19.12
C ARG A 275 20.43 6.04 -20.27
N ALA A 276 21.52 6.75 -20.02
CA ALA A 276 22.63 6.91 -20.95
C ALA A 276 23.71 5.84 -20.73
N ILE A 277 24.46 5.56 -21.80
CA ILE A 277 25.69 4.78 -21.80
C ILE A 277 26.75 5.63 -22.49
N ASP A 278 27.83 5.97 -21.79
CA ASP A 278 28.89 6.82 -22.32
C ASP A 278 29.79 6.10 -23.34
N ALA A 279 30.82 6.79 -23.83
CA ALA A 279 31.76 6.23 -24.78
C ALA A 279 32.72 5.18 -24.18
N ALA A 280 32.93 5.19 -22.86
CA ALA A 280 33.74 4.21 -22.12
C ALA A 280 32.95 2.94 -21.77
N GLY A 281 31.62 2.97 -21.91
CA GLY A 281 30.70 1.89 -21.60
C GLY A 281 30.08 1.98 -20.19
N ASN A 282 30.26 3.09 -19.45
CA ASN A 282 29.56 3.29 -18.19
C ASN A 282 28.09 3.53 -18.44
N THR A 283 27.24 2.88 -17.65
CA THR A 283 25.78 3.04 -17.71
C THR A 283 25.34 3.91 -16.54
N ASP A 284 24.47 4.89 -16.82
CA ASP A 284 23.82 5.68 -15.79
C ASP A 284 23.05 4.77 -14.81
N GLY A 285 23.45 4.81 -13.54
CA GLY A 285 22.88 4.02 -12.46
C GLY A 285 21.57 4.58 -11.90
N SER A 286 21.20 5.81 -12.29
CA SER A 286 20.01 6.53 -11.88
C SER A 286 19.20 6.98 -13.10
N PRO A 287 18.49 6.04 -13.78
CA PRO A 287 17.68 6.37 -14.94
C PRO A 287 16.72 7.54 -14.65
N ALA A 288 16.71 8.53 -15.53
CA ALA A 288 15.71 9.60 -15.48
C ALA A 288 14.34 9.01 -15.79
N ALA A 289 13.35 9.36 -14.98
CA ALA A 289 12.01 8.81 -15.06
C ALA A 289 10.93 9.90 -15.07
N PHE A 290 9.86 9.65 -15.80
CA PHE A 290 8.64 10.45 -15.74
C PHE A 290 7.42 9.52 -15.66
N THR A 291 6.62 9.72 -14.62
CA THR A 291 5.40 8.96 -14.38
C THR A 291 4.18 9.83 -14.66
N TRP A 292 3.22 9.29 -15.41
CA TRP A 292 1.94 9.94 -15.66
C TRP A 292 0.81 8.91 -15.70
N THR A 293 -0.40 9.40 -15.50
CA THR A 293 -1.63 8.63 -15.66
C THR A 293 -2.37 9.12 -16.90
N VAL A 294 -2.78 8.19 -17.75
CA VAL A 294 -3.78 8.45 -18.77
C VAL A 294 -5.14 8.22 -18.11
N ASP A 295 -5.93 9.27 -18.03
CA ASP A 295 -7.25 9.27 -17.41
C ASP A 295 -8.28 9.77 -18.43
N LEU A 296 -9.21 8.89 -18.78
CA LEU A 296 -10.21 9.12 -19.81
C LEU A 296 -11.63 9.15 -19.21
N THR A 297 -11.74 9.03 -17.89
CA THR A 297 -13.02 8.87 -17.20
C THR A 297 -13.47 10.22 -16.68
N PRO A 298 -14.63 10.75 -17.10
CA PRO A 298 -15.19 11.93 -16.47
C PRO A 298 -15.58 11.68 -15.01
N PRO A 299 -15.36 12.65 -14.12
CA PRO A 299 -15.90 12.58 -12.78
C PRO A 299 -17.42 12.67 -12.79
N ASN A 300 -18.07 12.11 -11.77
CA ASN A 300 -19.48 12.33 -11.48
C ASN A 300 -19.62 13.36 -10.35
N THR A 301 -20.42 14.40 -10.57
CA THR A 301 -20.73 15.40 -9.55
C THR A 301 -21.95 14.95 -8.75
N THR A 302 -21.97 15.18 -7.44
CA THR A 302 -23.11 14.87 -6.58
C THR A 302 -23.44 16.06 -5.69
N ILE A 303 -24.70 16.49 -5.65
CA ILE A 303 -25.18 17.48 -4.67
C ILE A 303 -25.40 16.77 -3.34
N THR A 304 -24.60 17.11 -2.35
CA THR A 304 -24.60 16.49 -1.01
C THR A 304 -25.46 17.25 -0.01
N SER A 305 -25.70 18.54 -0.25
CA SER A 305 -26.62 19.35 0.54
C SER A 305 -27.31 20.36 -0.36
N ALA A 306 -28.63 20.47 -0.22
CA ALA A 306 -29.47 21.36 -1.00
C ALA A 306 -30.45 22.09 -0.04
N PRO A 307 -30.91 23.30 -0.39
CA PRO A 307 -31.90 23.99 0.41
C PRO A 307 -33.23 23.22 0.42
N GLY A 308 -34.03 23.42 1.47
CA GLY A 308 -35.42 22.99 1.48
C GLY A 308 -36.19 23.59 0.29
N ASN A 309 -37.26 22.93 -0.13
CA ASN A 309 -38.13 23.41 -1.20
C ASN A 309 -39.57 23.53 -0.65
N PRO A 310 -40.09 24.75 -0.38
CA PRO A 310 -39.51 26.04 -0.71
C PRO A 310 -38.37 26.49 0.23
N SER A 311 -37.49 27.36 -0.27
CA SER A 311 -36.42 28.00 0.51
C SER A 311 -36.69 29.49 0.70
N GLY A 312 -35.97 30.11 1.64
CA GLY A 312 -35.84 31.58 1.69
C GLY A 312 -35.10 32.15 0.48
N SER A 313 -34.82 33.46 0.52
CA SER A 313 -34.03 34.16 -0.51
C SER A 313 -32.52 33.89 -0.44
N SER A 314 -32.07 33.16 0.58
CA SER A 314 -30.68 32.74 0.77
C SER A 314 -30.61 31.23 0.88
N VAL A 315 -29.74 30.62 0.08
CA VAL A 315 -29.55 29.17 -0.01
C VAL A 315 -28.06 28.83 -0.07
N SER A 316 -27.74 27.59 0.29
CA SER A 316 -26.40 27.02 0.16
C SER A 316 -26.50 25.63 -0.44
N PHE A 317 -25.54 25.30 -1.31
CA PHE A 317 -25.38 24.00 -1.93
C PHE A 317 -24.06 23.39 -1.52
N GLY A 318 -24.11 22.20 -0.92
CA GLY A 318 -22.97 21.32 -0.80
C GLY A 318 -22.94 20.37 -1.99
N PHE A 319 -21.77 20.17 -2.58
CA PHE A 319 -21.55 19.19 -3.65
C PHE A 319 -20.13 18.65 -3.63
N THR A 320 -19.94 17.50 -4.24
CA THR A 320 -18.66 16.78 -4.35
C THR A 320 -18.48 16.20 -5.76
N SER A 321 -17.27 15.76 -6.06
CA SER A 321 -16.91 15.01 -7.26
C SER A 321 -16.54 13.58 -6.86
N SER A 322 -16.78 12.60 -7.72
CA SER A 322 -16.27 11.23 -7.54
C SER A 322 -14.75 11.14 -7.64
N GLU A 323 -14.09 12.17 -8.15
CA GLU A 323 -12.63 12.25 -8.27
C GLU A 323 -12.06 13.42 -7.46
N GLY A 324 -11.06 13.11 -6.64
CA GLY A 324 -10.38 14.09 -5.80
C GLY A 324 -9.66 15.16 -6.61
N SER A 325 -9.49 16.34 -6.01
CA SER A 325 -8.83 17.51 -6.65
C SER A 325 -9.52 18.00 -7.93
N SER A 326 -10.76 17.61 -8.18
CA SER A 326 -11.57 18.19 -9.24
C SER A 326 -11.84 19.67 -8.98
N THR A 327 -11.89 20.46 -10.05
CA THR A 327 -12.42 21.82 -10.03
C THR A 327 -13.92 21.79 -10.33
N PHE A 328 -14.69 22.76 -9.82
CA PHE A 328 -16.13 22.79 -10.02
C PHE A 328 -16.54 24.05 -10.78
N GLN A 329 -17.53 23.87 -11.66
CA GLN A 329 -18.24 24.97 -12.26
C GLN A 329 -19.72 24.86 -11.90
N CYS A 330 -20.29 25.96 -11.46
CA CYS A 330 -21.68 26.06 -11.04
C CYS A 330 -22.41 27.02 -11.97
N LYS A 331 -23.69 26.76 -12.18
CA LYS A 331 -24.62 27.73 -12.73
C LYS A 331 -25.92 27.75 -11.94
N LEU A 332 -26.57 28.90 -11.95
CA LEU A 332 -27.91 29.10 -11.46
C LEU A 332 -28.81 29.43 -12.66
N ASP A 333 -29.91 28.72 -12.79
CA ASP A 333 -30.89 28.85 -13.86
C ASP A 333 -30.26 28.77 -15.25
N SER A 334 -30.46 29.81 -16.05
CA SER A 334 -29.95 29.92 -17.42
C SER A 334 -28.58 30.61 -17.49
N ALA A 335 -27.91 30.84 -16.36
CA ALA A 335 -26.56 31.42 -16.36
C ALA A 335 -25.54 30.46 -17.00
N ALA A 336 -24.42 31.01 -17.47
CA ALA A 336 -23.27 30.22 -17.87
C ALA A 336 -22.62 29.56 -16.65
N PHE A 337 -22.00 28.40 -16.87
CA PHE A 337 -21.13 27.79 -15.88
C PHE A 337 -19.97 28.73 -15.54
N ALA A 338 -19.73 28.93 -14.25
CA ALA A 338 -18.64 29.71 -13.71
C ALA A 338 -17.98 28.97 -12.56
N ASP A 339 -16.68 29.17 -12.39
CA ASP A 339 -15.90 28.50 -11.35
C ASP A 339 -16.49 28.74 -9.96
N CYS A 340 -16.58 27.68 -9.18
CA CYS A 340 -17.17 27.70 -7.85
C CYS A 340 -16.45 26.73 -6.91
N SER A 341 -16.70 26.92 -5.62
CA SER A 341 -16.27 26.02 -4.55
C SER A 341 -17.48 25.52 -3.78
N SER A 342 -17.38 24.31 -3.23
CA SER A 342 -18.36 23.77 -2.29
C SER A 342 -18.02 24.23 -0.87
N PRO A 343 -18.98 24.72 -0.06
CA PRO A 343 -20.35 25.00 -0.45
C PRO A 343 -20.49 26.27 -1.29
N LYS A 344 -21.48 26.31 -2.20
CA LYS A 344 -21.84 27.49 -2.99
C LYS A 344 -23.14 28.12 -2.47
N SER A 345 -23.05 29.37 -2.04
CA SER A 345 -24.22 30.13 -1.58
C SER A 345 -24.73 31.12 -2.61
N TYR A 346 -26.05 31.34 -2.59
CA TYR A 346 -26.74 32.41 -3.31
C TYR A 346 -27.61 33.19 -2.33
N THR A 347 -27.69 34.51 -2.49
CA THR A 347 -28.51 35.39 -1.65
C THR A 347 -29.35 36.32 -2.53
N GLY A 348 -30.46 36.82 -2.00
CA GLY A 348 -31.34 37.74 -2.71
C GLY A 348 -32.04 37.10 -3.92
N LEU A 349 -32.28 35.79 -3.89
CA LEU A 349 -33.01 35.08 -4.93
C LEU A 349 -34.45 35.61 -5.05
N ALA A 350 -34.91 35.74 -6.29
CA ALA A 350 -36.26 36.18 -6.57
C ALA A 350 -37.27 35.08 -6.19
N ASN A 351 -38.50 35.45 -5.90
CA ASN A 351 -39.54 34.46 -5.62
C ASN A 351 -39.94 33.73 -6.92
N ALA A 352 -39.26 32.63 -7.24
CA ALA A 352 -39.44 31.87 -8.45
C ALA A 352 -38.85 30.45 -8.31
N SER A 353 -39.13 29.59 -9.29
CA SER A 353 -38.40 28.33 -9.41
C SER A 353 -36.97 28.63 -9.87
N HIS A 354 -36.01 28.03 -9.19
CA HIS A 354 -34.59 28.08 -9.52
C HIS A 354 -34.04 26.67 -9.73
N THR A 355 -33.06 26.56 -10.62
CA THR A 355 -32.31 25.32 -10.87
C THR A 355 -30.82 25.59 -10.67
N PHE A 356 -30.21 24.88 -9.74
CA PHE A 356 -28.77 24.88 -9.54
C PHE A 356 -28.22 23.69 -10.34
N SER A 357 -27.13 23.91 -11.08
CA SER A 357 -26.38 22.84 -11.72
C SER A 357 -24.91 22.98 -11.38
N VAL A 358 -24.25 21.86 -11.14
CA VAL A 358 -22.81 21.82 -10.87
C VAL A 358 -22.18 20.66 -11.63
N GLN A 359 -21.03 20.93 -12.22
CA GLN A 359 -20.20 19.96 -12.93
C GLN A 359 -18.77 20.03 -12.42
N ALA A 360 -18.13 18.88 -12.29
CA ALA A 360 -16.74 18.74 -11.90
C ALA A 360 -15.86 18.57 -13.14
N THR A 361 -14.62 19.05 -13.07
CA THR A 361 -13.54 18.73 -14.03
C THR A 361 -12.35 18.21 -13.26
N ASP A 362 -11.92 16.99 -13.56
CA ASP A 362 -10.81 16.33 -12.89
C ASP A 362 -9.44 16.98 -13.23
N PRO A 363 -8.33 16.55 -12.58
CA PRO A 363 -6.99 17.03 -12.92
C PRO A 363 -6.48 16.67 -14.33
N ALA A 364 -7.05 15.67 -14.98
CA ALA A 364 -6.73 15.30 -16.37
C ALA A 364 -7.44 16.18 -17.42
N GLY A 365 -8.48 16.90 -16.99
CA GLY A 365 -9.35 17.73 -17.81
C GLY A 365 -10.59 17.01 -18.32
N ASN A 366 -11.03 15.89 -17.73
CA ASN A 366 -12.33 15.30 -18.04
C ASN A 366 -13.39 16.08 -17.26
N THR A 367 -14.42 16.55 -17.95
CA THR A 367 -15.54 17.28 -17.35
C THR A 367 -16.75 16.36 -17.27
N ASP A 368 -17.45 16.39 -16.14
CA ASP A 368 -18.71 15.69 -15.95
C ASP A 368 -19.73 16.10 -17.03
N ASP A 369 -20.05 15.16 -17.91
CA ASP A 369 -21.03 15.34 -18.99
C ASP A 369 -22.48 15.28 -18.48
N THR A 370 -22.68 14.90 -17.21
CA THR A 370 -23.96 14.79 -16.53
C THR A 370 -24.03 15.65 -15.27
N PRO A 371 -24.00 17.00 -15.39
CA PRO A 371 -24.01 17.90 -14.25
C PRO A 371 -25.12 17.56 -13.25
N ALA A 372 -24.79 17.49 -11.97
CA ALA A 372 -25.79 17.32 -10.92
C ALA A 372 -26.68 18.56 -10.85
N THR A 373 -28.00 18.35 -10.87
CA THR A 373 -28.97 19.44 -10.84
C THR A 373 -29.95 19.32 -9.69
N PHE A 374 -30.30 20.45 -9.07
CA PHE A 374 -31.37 20.53 -8.08
C PHE A 374 -32.30 21.70 -8.43
N THR A 375 -33.60 21.43 -8.47
CA THR A 375 -34.62 22.45 -8.75
C THR A 375 -35.46 22.68 -7.50
N TRP A 376 -35.62 23.94 -7.12
CA TRP A 376 -36.44 24.36 -5.97
C TRP A 376 -37.20 25.64 -6.28
N THR A 377 -38.03 26.09 -5.35
CA THR A 377 -38.67 27.39 -5.40
C THR A 377 -38.10 28.27 -4.29
N SER A 378 -37.49 29.40 -4.64
CA SER A 378 -37.19 30.45 -3.66
C SER A 378 -38.46 31.26 -3.44
N GLY A 379 -38.79 31.52 -2.18
CA GLY A 379 -39.99 32.23 -1.75
C GLY A 379 -39.81 32.73 -0.31
N PRO A 380 -40.82 33.35 0.31
CA PRO A 380 -40.82 33.42 1.77
C PRO A 380 -40.71 31.98 2.31
N THR A 381 -39.67 31.67 3.11
CA THR A 381 -39.72 30.49 4.00
C THR A 381 -41.05 30.57 4.69
N SER A 382 -41.91 29.60 4.40
CA SER A 382 -43.34 29.66 4.69
C SER A 382 -43.57 30.33 6.04
N THR A 383 -44.10 31.55 6.03
CA THR A 383 -44.92 31.98 7.16
C THR A 383 -45.95 30.88 7.31
N ALA A 384 -45.94 30.19 8.44
CA ALA A 384 -46.83 29.09 8.69
C ALA A 384 -48.24 29.44 8.21
N GLN A 385 -48.77 28.59 7.35
CA GLN A 385 -50.05 28.84 6.70
C GLN A 385 -51.19 28.34 7.57
N VAL A 386 -50.91 27.45 8.50
CA VAL A 386 -51.87 26.97 9.50
C VAL A 386 -51.17 26.98 10.85
N PHE A 387 -51.93 27.24 11.90
CA PHE A 387 -51.42 27.33 13.26
C PHE A 387 -52.22 26.37 14.14
N VAL A 388 -51.54 25.64 15.02
CA VAL A 388 -52.15 24.75 16.02
C VAL A 388 -51.76 25.27 17.40
N SER A 389 -52.73 25.34 18.32
CA SER A 389 -52.50 25.78 19.70
C SER A 389 -53.42 25.04 20.66
N THR A 390 -52.96 24.77 21.87
CA THR A 390 -53.78 24.18 22.96
C THR A 390 -54.97 25.06 23.35
N GLY A 391 -54.90 26.37 23.07
CA GLY A 391 -56.02 27.31 23.22
C GLY A 391 -56.81 27.58 21.93
N GLY A 392 -56.54 26.82 20.85
CA GLY A 392 -57.20 26.99 19.55
C GLY A 392 -58.66 26.54 19.53
N SER A 393 -59.28 26.65 18.35
CA SER A 393 -60.68 26.25 18.16
C SER A 393 -60.93 25.69 16.76
N ASP A 394 -61.26 24.40 16.67
CA ASP A 394 -61.55 23.74 15.39
C ASP A 394 -62.79 24.28 14.67
N LEU A 395 -63.69 24.93 15.43
CA LEU A 395 -64.88 25.57 14.88
C LEU A 395 -64.56 26.88 14.13
N THR A 396 -63.49 27.57 14.53
CA THR A 396 -63.19 28.93 14.06
C THR A 396 -61.82 29.08 13.42
N CYS A 397 -60.97 28.04 13.47
CA CYS A 397 -59.65 28.11 12.91
C CYS A 397 -59.65 28.30 11.40
N ALA A 398 -58.63 29.02 10.91
CA ALA A 398 -58.55 29.41 9.51
C ALA A 398 -57.10 29.38 9.00
N ARG A 399 -56.96 28.93 7.75
CA ARG A 399 -55.69 28.99 7.01
C ARG A 399 -55.34 30.46 6.74
N LEU A 400 -54.05 30.79 6.81
CA LEU A 400 -53.44 32.11 6.66
C LEU A 400 -53.88 33.14 7.73
N ASP A 401 -54.40 32.68 8.88
CA ASP A 401 -54.81 33.55 9.99
C ASP A 401 -54.22 33.06 11.32
N SER A 402 -53.07 33.61 11.71
CA SER A 402 -52.37 33.26 12.96
C SER A 402 -53.15 33.59 14.23
N THR A 403 -54.19 34.41 14.14
CA THR A 403 -55.05 34.73 15.29
C THR A 403 -56.14 33.68 15.53
N LYS A 404 -56.31 32.72 14.61
CA LYS A 404 -57.30 31.65 14.69
C LYS A 404 -56.66 30.27 14.54
N PRO A 405 -55.85 29.83 15.52
CA PRO A 405 -55.23 28.51 15.48
C PRO A 405 -56.28 27.39 15.67
N CYS A 406 -56.05 26.24 15.03
CA CYS A 406 -56.84 25.02 15.25
C CYS A 406 -56.51 24.42 16.62
N ALA A 407 -57.50 23.74 17.20
CA ALA A 407 -57.34 23.01 18.45
C ALA A 407 -56.73 21.62 18.21
N THR A 408 -57.03 21.00 17.07
CA THR A 408 -56.57 19.65 16.72
C THR A 408 -55.68 19.63 15.49
N PHE A 409 -54.79 18.64 15.46
CA PHE A 409 -53.95 18.33 14.30
C PHE A 409 -54.79 17.91 13.09
N ASP A 410 -55.86 17.13 13.31
CA ASP A 410 -56.77 16.71 12.25
C ASP A 410 -57.37 17.92 11.53
N LYS A 411 -57.94 18.85 12.31
CA LYS A 411 -58.58 20.01 11.71
C LYS A 411 -57.58 20.90 10.98
N ALA A 412 -56.38 21.07 11.55
CA ALA A 412 -55.31 21.82 10.91
C ALA A 412 -54.89 21.18 9.58
N PHE A 413 -54.77 19.85 9.55
CA PHE A 413 -54.49 19.12 8.32
C PHE A 413 -55.59 19.35 7.29
N GLN A 414 -56.87 19.19 7.66
CA GLN A 414 -58.03 19.35 6.77
C GLN A 414 -58.21 20.75 6.15
N ILE A 415 -57.64 21.80 6.76
CA ILE A 415 -57.70 23.16 6.22
C ILE A 415 -56.42 23.59 5.50
N ALA A 416 -55.36 22.79 5.58
CA ALA A 416 -54.11 23.05 4.91
C ALA A 416 -54.22 22.81 3.40
N GLN A 417 -53.22 23.26 2.67
CA GLN A 417 -52.99 22.93 1.26
C GLN A 417 -51.66 22.21 1.14
N GLY A 418 -51.49 21.40 0.09
CA GLY A 418 -50.24 20.69 -0.13
C GLY A 418 -49.07 21.68 -0.24
N GLY A 419 -48.00 21.42 0.50
CA GLY A 419 -46.84 22.31 0.65
C GLY A 419 -46.95 23.33 1.79
N ASP A 420 -48.07 23.36 2.53
CA ASP A 420 -48.20 24.21 3.71
C ASP A 420 -47.36 23.70 4.87
N VAL A 421 -46.87 24.67 5.67
CA VAL A 421 -46.32 24.41 6.99
C VAL A 421 -47.36 24.75 8.04
N VAL A 422 -47.60 23.79 8.93
CA VAL A 422 -48.42 23.94 10.12
C VAL A 422 -47.49 24.20 11.31
N GLU A 423 -47.54 25.41 11.84
CA GLU A 423 -46.81 25.76 13.04
C GLU A 423 -47.60 25.37 14.28
N VAL A 424 -46.99 24.55 15.12
CA VAL A 424 -47.59 24.06 16.35
C VAL A 424 -47.01 24.83 17.53
N ALA A 425 -47.86 25.58 18.23
CA ALA A 425 -47.44 26.31 19.43
C ALA A 425 -46.97 25.34 20.52
N GLY A 426 -46.00 25.78 21.34
CA GLY A 426 -45.50 24.99 22.45
C GLY A 426 -46.60 24.61 23.44
N GLY A 427 -46.55 23.38 23.94
CA GLY A 427 -47.52 22.86 24.88
C GLY A 427 -47.79 21.37 24.74
N THR A 428 -48.72 20.88 25.55
CA THR A 428 -49.11 19.47 25.60
C THR A 428 -50.48 19.27 24.96
N TYR A 429 -50.56 18.41 23.95
CA TYR A 429 -51.76 18.13 23.15
C TYR A 429 -52.32 16.74 23.48
N SER A 430 -53.63 16.62 23.63
CA SER A 430 -54.32 15.35 23.93
C SER A 430 -55.51 15.14 22.99
N ALA A 431 -56.00 13.90 22.90
CA ALA A 431 -57.28 13.61 22.27
C ALA A 431 -58.41 14.37 22.99
N GLY A 432 -59.39 14.86 22.22
CA GLY A 432 -60.55 15.56 22.77
C GLY A 432 -61.38 14.66 23.70
N VAL A 433 -61.98 15.26 24.74
CA VAL A 433 -62.82 14.54 25.71
C VAL A 433 -64.04 13.94 25.01
N GLY A 434 -64.25 12.63 25.09
CA GLY A 434 -65.43 11.93 24.56
C GLY A 434 -65.28 11.28 23.17
N LEU A 435 -64.07 11.19 22.62
CA LEU A 435 -63.79 10.48 21.37
C LEU A 435 -63.56 8.96 21.59
N PRO A 436 -63.90 8.10 20.62
CA PRO A 436 -63.53 6.69 20.66
C PRO A 436 -62.01 6.57 20.47
N ALA A 437 -61.34 5.88 21.41
CA ALA A 437 -59.89 5.77 21.60
C ALA A 437 -59.20 7.10 21.98
N PRO A 438 -58.34 7.13 23.01
CA PRO A 438 -57.64 8.34 23.46
C PRO A 438 -56.48 8.74 22.52
N GLU A 439 -56.75 8.84 21.22
CA GLU A 439 -55.77 9.06 20.15
C GLU A 439 -56.04 10.35 19.37
N ILE A 440 -54.96 11.05 19.00
CA ILE A 440 -54.96 12.14 18.04
C ILE A 440 -54.99 11.51 16.65
N ASN A 441 -56.15 11.57 15.98
CA ASN A 441 -56.34 10.97 14.67
C ASN A 441 -56.09 12.00 13.56
N ILE A 442 -55.27 11.68 12.55
CA ILE A 442 -55.09 12.46 11.32
C ILE A 442 -55.83 11.75 10.20
N ASN A 443 -57.00 12.28 9.83
CA ASN A 443 -57.86 11.69 8.81
C ASN A 443 -57.47 12.12 7.40
N PRO A 444 -57.82 11.33 6.35
CA PRO A 444 -57.58 11.68 4.96
C PRO A 444 -58.09 13.07 4.60
N HIS A 445 -57.25 13.88 3.95
CA HIS A 445 -57.59 15.21 3.48
C HIS A 445 -58.64 15.16 2.36
N VAL A 446 -59.63 16.07 2.39
CA VAL A 446 -60.65 16.16 1.33
C VAL A 446 -60.66 17.57 0.71
N PRO A 447 -60.31 17.73 -0.58
CA PRO A 447 -59.86 16.71 -1.55
C PRO A 447 -58.45 16.17 -1.23
N PRO A 448 -58.05 14.99 -1.74
CA PRO A 448 -56.72 14.44 -1.51
C PRO A 448 -55.61 15.41 -1.94
N LEU A 449 -54.55 15.49 -1.13
CA LEU A 449 -53.37 16.30 -1.41
C LEU A 449 -52.45 15.61 -2.43
N SER A 450 -51.62 16.41 -3.11
CA SER A 450 -50.57 15.93 -4.02
C SER A 450 -49.15 16.18 -3.51
N THR A 451 -49.00 16.94 -2.42
CA THR A 451 -47.73 17.28 -1.76
C THR A 451 -47.96 17.39 -0.26
N ALA A 452 -46.91 17.10 0.52
CA ALA A 452 -46.98 17.05 1.98
C ALA A 452 -47.41 18.35 2.67
N VAL A 453 -48.13 18.21 3.77
CA VAL A 453 -48.30 19.26 4.79
C VAL A 453 -47.35 18.94 5.95
N THR A 454 -46.55 19.92 6.36
CA THR A 454 -45.50 19.72 7.38
C THR A 454 -45.88 20.34 8.71
N PHE A 455 -46.06 19.51 9.73
CA PHE A 455 -46.24 19.92 11.11
C PHE A 455 -44.89 20.06 11.80
N GLN A 456 -44.64 21.24 12.38
CA GLN A 456 -43.43 21.49 13.14
C GLN A 456 -43.70 22.47 14.30
N PRO A 457 -42.94 22.39 15.40
CA PRO A 457 -42.98 23.39 16.46
C PRO A 457 -42.73 24.80 15.93
N ALA A 458 -43.42 25.77 16.52
CA ALA A 458 -43.02 27.16 16.41
C ALA A 458 -41.55 27.33 16.87
N SER A 459 -40.84 28.28 16.28
CA SER A 459 -39.42 28.49 16.54
C SER A 459 -39.11 28.54 18.04
N GLY A 460 -38.25 27.62 18.50
CA GLY A 460 -37.82 27.51 19.90
C GLY A 460 -38.88 26.95 20.87
N GLN A 461 -39.99 26.41 20.38
CA GLN A 461 -41.02 25.80 21.21
C GLN A 461 -40.88 24.28 21.27
N THR A 462 -41.34 23.68 22.38
CA THR A 462 -41.44 22.23 22.55
C THR A 462 -42.91 21.81 22.47
N VAL A 463 -43.21 20.84 21.61
CA VAL A 463 -44.55 20.29 21.42
C VAL A 463 -44.58 18.87 21.95
N LEU A 464 -45.47 18.61 22.91
CA LEU A 464 -45.64 17.32 23.57
C LEU A 464 -47.01 16.71 23.29
N LEU A 465 -47.10 15.39 23.13
CA LEU A 465 -48.35 14.65 22.96
C LEU A 465 -48.66 13.83 24.22
N ALA A 466 -49.81 14.09 24.85
CA ALA A 466 -50.35 13.34 25.99
C ALA A 466 -51.33 12.22 25.57
N SER A 467 -51.54 12.03 24.27
CA SER A 467 -52.29 10.96 23.63
C SER A 467 -51.46 10.34 22.52
N ASP A 468 -51.74 9.09 22.18
CA ASP A 468 -51.13 8.45 21.01
C ASP A 468 -51.55 9.19 19.75
N ILE A 469 -50.73 9.14 18.70
CA ILE A 469 -51.01 9.82 17.44
C ILE A 469 -51.15 8.82 16.31
N ASN A 470 -52.32 8.80 15.68
CA ASN A 470 -52.67 7.91 14.59
C ASN A 470 -52.73 8.68 13.26
N ILE A 471 -51.78 8.41 12.36
CA ILE A 471 -51.67 9.01 11.03
C ILE A 471 -52.34 8.08 10.01
N ALA A 472 -53.52 8.47 9.52
CA ALA A 472 -54.29 7.72 8.52
C ALA A 472 -54.42 8.45 7.17
N ALA A 473 -53.51 9.40 6.88
CA ALA A 473 -53.57 10.25 5.68
C ALA A 473 -52.23 10.31 4.94
N SER A 474 -52.26 10.36 3.60
CA SER A 474 -51.06 10.57 2.76
C SER A 474 -50.60 12.02 2.81
N HIS A 475 -49.34 12.27 2.43
CA HIS A 475 -48.76 13.61 2.33
C HIS A 475 -48.77 14.34 3.68
N PHE A 476 -48.25 13.67 4.70
CA PHE A 476 -48.21 14.17 6.07
C PHE A 476 -46.79 14.08 6.61
N HIS A 477 -46.20 15.22 6.96
CA HIS A 477 -44.88 15.31 7.57
C HIS A 477 -44.99 15.84 9.00
N MET A 478 -44.20 15.30 9.91
CA MET A 478 -44.12 15.70 11.32
C MET A 478 -42.66 15.81 11.74
N ILE A 479 -42.26 16.94 12.31
CA ILE A 479 -40.86 17.20 12.67
C ILE A 479 -40.80 17.77 14.09
N GLY A 480 -39.99 17.17 14.96
CA GLY A 480 -39.68 17.73 16.29
C GLY A 480 -40.82 17.70 17.31
N ILE A 481 -41.85 16.89 17.08
CA ILE A 481 -42.96 16.66 18.01
C ILE A 481 -42.65 15.43 18.84
N LYS A 482 -42.84 15.49 20.16
CA LYS A 482 -42.51 14.40 21.09
C LYS A 482 -43.74 13.96 21.88
N SER A 483 -43.73 12.76 22.45
CA SER A 483 -44.70 12.39 23.48
C SER A 483 -44.34 12.98 24.84
N VAL A 484 -45.31 13.09 25.74
CA VAL A 484 -45.09 13.50 27.13
C VAL A 484 -44.24 12.43 27.82
N GLY A 485 -43.11 12.83 28.40
CA GLY A 485 -42.17 11.93 29.06
C GLY A 485 -40.74 12.48 28.99
N THR A 486 -39.86 11.99 29.86
CA THR A 486 -38.45 12.45 29.89
C THR A 486 -37.57 11.66 28.95
N GLY A 487 -37.92 10.40 28.69
CA GLY A 487 -37.09 9.51 27.87
C GLY A 487 -35.80 9.06 28.48
N ASP A 488 -35.62 9.33 29.76
CA ASP A 488 -34.43 8.96 30.48
C ASP A 488 -34.49 7.47 30.84
N PRO A 489 -33.64 6.61 30.24
CA PRO A 489 -33.57 5.18 30.58
C PRO A 489 -33.03 4.95 32.00
N SER A 490 -32.44 5.97 32.64
CA SER A 490 -31.92 5.87 34.01
C SER A 490 -32.96 6.22 35.08
N GLY A 491 -34.10 6.78 34.68
CA GLY A 491 -35.20 7.17 35.56
C GLY A 491 -36.22 6.07 35.87
N GLY A 492 -36.06 4.89 35.27
CA GLY A 492 -37.05 3.82 35.27
C GLY A 492 -38.22 4.07 34.31
N PRO A 493 -39.23 3.19 34.31
CA PRO A 493 -40.18 3.12 33.20
C PRO A 493 -41.13 4.31 33.15
N ASP A 494 -41.20 4.94 31.98
CA ASP A 494 -42.00 6.12 31.69
C ASP A 494 -43.27 5.74 30.89
N ASN A 495 -44.25 5.19 31.59
CA ASN A 495 -45.57 4.84 31.02
C ASN A 495 -46.39 6.09 30.63
N THR A 496 -45.86 7.30 30.84
CA THR A 496 -46.52 8.54 30.40
C THR A 496 -46.27 8.85 28.92
N ARG A 497 -45.25 8.20 28.31
CA ARG A 497 -45.00 8.25 26.87
C ARG A 497 -46.18 7.71 26.06
N ARG A 498 -46.26 8.18 24.82
CA ARG A 498 -47.35 7.90 23.88
C ARG A 498 -46.83 7.31 22.58
N GLY A 499 -47.66 6.50 21.94
CA GLY A 499 -47.38 5.78 20.71
C GLY A 499 -47.54 6.64 19.46
N LEU A 500 -46.86 6.19 18.41
CA LEU A 500 -47.04 6.65 17.04
C LEU A 500 -47.65 5.51 16.21
N ASP A 501 -48.86 5.71 15.72
CA ASP A 501 -49.52 4.77 14.82
C ASP A 501 -49.56 5.36 13.42
N VAL A 502 -49.07 4.64 12.41
CA VAL A 502 -49.34 4.92 11.00
C VAL A 502 -50.38 3.91 10.55
N CYS A 503 -51.63 4.36 10.65
CA CYS A 503 -52.84 3.57 10.72
C CYS A 503 -52.85 2.61 11.92
N ASP A 504 -53.55 2.98 13.00
CA ASP A 504 -53.82 2.10 14.16
C ASP A 504 -54.60 0.84 13.73
N VAL A 505 -55.52 0.96 12.76
CA VAL A 505 -56.22 -0.16 12.11
C VAL A 505 -55.77 -0.35 10.66
N ALA A 506 -56.30 -1.36 9.95
CA ALA A 506 -55.99 -1.57 8.53
C ALA A 506 -56.26 -0.31 7.69
N CYS A 507 -55.24 0.23 7.02
CA CYS A 507 -55.42 1.40 6.15
C CYS A 507 -56.39 1.05 5.00
N PRO A 508 -57.38 1.91 4.68
CA PRO A 508 -58.26 1.70 3.52
C PRO A 508 -57.51 1.70 2.18
N THR A 509 -56.43 2.47 2.11
CA THR A 509 -55.52 2.59 0.97
C THR A 509 -54.09 2.69 1.45
N VAL A 510 -53.14 2.32 0.58
CA VAL A 510 -51.72 2.55 0.84
C VAL A 510 -51.45 4.04 0.97
N LEU A 511 -50.77 4.45 2.04
CA LEU A 511 -50.35 5.84 2.22
C LEU A 511 -49.12 6.15 1.35
N THR A 512 -48.95 7.42 1.03
CA THR A 512 -47.79 7.94 0.31
C THR A 512 -47.24 9.14 1.07
N ASP A 513 -45.92 9.30 1.04
CA ASP A 513 -45.24 10.51 1.54
C ASP A 513 -45.53 10.81 3.02
N ILE A 514 -45.25 9.83 3.89
CA ILE A 514 -45.30 9.98 5.34
C ILE A 514 -43.88 10.14 5.86
N TYR A 515 -43.61 11.26 6.55
CA TYR A 515 -42.30 11.55 7.10
C TYR A 515 -42.43 11.97 8.56
N VAL A 516 -41.75 11.29 9.46
CA VAL A 516 -41.68 11.65 10.88
C VAL A 516 -40.23 11.81 11.27
N GLN A 517 -39.89 12.94 11.88
CA GLN A 517 -38.54 13.24 12.34
C GLN A 517 -38.51 13.63 13.81
N ASP A 518 -37.54 13.09 14.55
CA ASP A 518 -37.22 13.41 15.94
C ASP A 518 -38.41 13.22 16.92
N PHE A 519 -39.23 12.20 16.65
CA PHE A 519 -40.32 11.80 17.53
C PHE A 519 -39.81 10.89 18.66
N SER A 520 -40.14 11.25 19.90
CA SER A 520 -39.84 10.43 21.08
C SER A 520 -41.13 9.84 21.65
N GLY A 521 -41.28 8.52 21.61
CA GLY A 521 -42.51 7.80 21.92
C GLY A 521 -42.32 6.58 22.81
N LYS A 522 -43.44 6.02 23.26
CA LYS A 522 -43.46 4.71 23.92
C LYS A 522 -43.27 3.60 22.89
N SER A 523 -43.99 3.70 21.78
CA SER A 523 -44.02 2.68 20.74
C SER A 523 -44.30 3.29 19.36
N ALA A 524 -44.03 2.54 18.29
CA ALA A 524 -44.46 2.91 16.95
C ALA A 524 -45.00 1.70 16.17
N PHE A 525 -46.21 1.83 15.61
CA PHE A 525 -46.84 0.80 14.77
C PHE A 525 -47.07 1.31 13.36
N ILE A 526 -46.48 0.65 12.37
CA ILE A 526 -46.57 1.03 10.96
C ILE A 526 -47.35 -0.04 10.21
N ARG A 527 -48.58 0.31 9.77
CA ARG A 527 -49.45 -0.56 8.95
C ARG A 527 -49.52 -0.19 7.48
N SER A 528 -48.75 0.80 7.04
CA SER A 528 -48.78 1.33 5.67
C SER A 528 -47.43 1.24 4.97
N SER A 529 -47.37 1.80 3.75
CA SER A 529 -46.16 1.91 2.93
C SER A 529 -45.72 3.37 2.81
N ASN A 530 -44.51 3.60 2.28
CA ASN A 530 -43.95 4.95 2.04
C ASN A 530 -43.83 5.79 3.32
N VAL A 531 -43.32 5.16 4.38
CA VAL A 531 -43.16 5.76 5.70
C VAL A 531 -41.68 5.90 6.00
N ILE A 532 -41.24 7.13 6.28
CA ILE A 532 -39.88 7.43 6.70
C ILE A 532 -39.92 7.94 8.13
N ILE A 533 -39.17 7.29 9.02
CA ILE A 533 -38.95 7.73 10.40
C ILE A 533 -37.46 7.99 10.57
N LYS A 534 -37.12 9.23 10.90
CA LYS A 534 -35.73 9.70 11.02
C LYS A 534 -35.46 10.25 12.42
N GLY A 535 -34.42 9.76 13.09
CA GLY A 535 -34.09 10.18 14.45
C GLY A 535 -35.17 9.75 15.46
N GLY A 536 -35.15 10.37 16.63
CA GLY A 536 -36.11 10.07 17.69
C GLY A 536 -35.77 8.83 18.53
N GLU A 537 -36.66 8.52 19.47
CA GLU A 537 -36.45 7.50 20.49
C GLU A 537 -37.74 6.81 20.88
N PHE A 538 -37.75 5.48 20.86
CA PHE A 538 -38.89 4.64 21.19
C PHE A 538 -38.50 3.66 22.29
N GLY A 539 -39.26 3.64 23.39
CA GLY A 539 -38.91 2.78 24.52
C GLY A 539 -39.32 3.31 25.87
N ASN A 540 -38.71 2.74 26.90
CA ASN A 540 -38.94 3.04 28.31
C ASN A 540 -40.32 2.61 28.84
N TYR A 541 -40.85 1.50 28.32
CA TYR A 541 -42.19 1.00 28.61
C TYR A 541 -42.17 -0.13 29.64
N ASN A 542 -42.96 -0.02 30.73
CA ASN A 542 -43.18 -1.14 31.63
C ASN A 542 -44.52 -1.86 31.33
N PRO A 543 -44.47 -3.07 30.75
CA PRO A 543 -45.68 -3.84 30.43
C PRO A 543 -46.48 -4.29 31.66
N CYS A 544 -45.87 -4.33 32.87
CA CYS A 544 -46.56 -4.68 34.12
C CYS A 544 -47.34 -3.52 34.77
N ALA A 545 -47.06 -2.26 34.39
CA ALA A 545 -47.73 -1.09 34.96
C ALA A 545 -49.08 -0.78 34.29
N ASP A 546 -49.29 -1.24 33.06
CA ASP A 546 -50.49 -0.96 32.24
C ASP A 546 -51.59 -2.06 32.33
N ASP A 547 -51.89 -2.51 33.55
CA ASP A 547 -53.20 -3.03 34.04
C ASP A 547 -53.36 -4.55 34.34
N PRO A 548 -53.35 -4.97 35.64
CA PRO A 548 -53.77 -6.30 36.08
C PRO A 548 -55.30 -6.53 36.12
N THR A 549 -56.13 -5.58 35.66
CA THR A 549 -57.60 -5.62 35.74
C THR A 549 -58.33 -5.53 34.39
N ARG A 550 -57.63 -5.45 33.26
CA ARG A 550 -58.26 -5.37 31.93
C ARG A 550 -58.83 -6.72 31.50
N VAL A 551 -60.16 -6.77 31.39
CA VAL A 551 -60.97 -7.96 31.09
C VAL A 551 -60.57 -8.59 29.75
N PRO A 552 -60.32 -9.92 29.68
CA PRO A 552 -60.07 -10.62 28.42
C PRO A 552 -61.32 -10.54 27.52
N GLY A 553 -61.23 -9.82 26.40
CA GLY A 553 -62.33 -9.73 25.44
C GLY A 553 -62.41 -8.45 24.62
N VAL A 554 -61.64 -7.41 24.95
CA VAL A 554 -61.49 -6.21 24.12
C VAL A 554 -60.11 -6.22 23.44
N SER A 555 -60.12 -6.13 22.11
CA SER A 555 -59.01 -6.38 21.18
C SER A 555 -57.83 -5.39 21.20
N SER A 556 -57.71 -4.52 22.20
CA SER A 556 -56.47 -3.76 22.37
C SER A 556 -55.50 -4.66 23.11
N ALA A 557 -54.84 -5.52 22.33
CA ALA A 557 -53.73 -6.35 22.76
C ALA A 557 -52.77 -5.50 23.60
N ASN A 558 -52.31 -6.04 24.72
CA ASN A 558 -51.16 -5.49 25.43
C ASN A 558 -50.07 -5.30 24.36
N GLN A 559 -49.56 -4.08 24.21
CA GLN A 559 -48.59 -3.76 23.16
C GLN A 559 -47.29 -4.51 23.51
N GLU A 560 -47.13 -5.71 22.96
CA GLU A 560 -46.01 -6.61 23.23
C GLU A 560 -44.72 -6.14 22.52
N ASP A 561 -44.78 -5.23 21.55
CA ASP A 561 -43.63 -4.74 20.76
C ASP A 561 -43.45 -3.22 20.88
N ILE A 562 -42.20 -2.74 20.98
CA ILE A 562 -41.88 -1.29 21.02
C ILE A 562 -42.02 -0.69 19.63
N PHE A 563 -41.55 -1.40 18.60
CA PHE A 563 -41.62 -0.94 17.23
C PHE A 563 -42.12 -2.07 16.33
N ARG A 564 -43.17 -1.81 15.55
CA ARG A 564 -43.78 -2.83 14.69
C ARG A 564 -44.01 -2.34 13.27
N ILE A 565 -43.65 -3.17 12.30
CA ILE A 565 -43.98 -2.97 10.87
C ILE A 565 -44.79 -4.18 10.41
N TRP A 566 -46.06 -4.01 10.07
CA TRP A 566 -46.94 -5.14 9.78
C TRP A 566 -48.04 -4.85 8.78
N ALA A 567 -48.51 -5.90 8.11
CA ALA A 567 -49.70 -5.85 7.28
C ALA A 567 -50.95 -6.09 8.14
N GLY A 568 -51.87 -5.12 8.19
CA GLY A 568 -53.22 -5.33 8.72
C GLY A 568 -54.27 -5.32 7.59
N GLY A 569 -55.13 -6.32 7.50
CA GLY A 569 -56.30 -6.31 6.62
C GLY A 569 -55.99 -6.31 5.11
N ALA A 570 -56.34 -5.23 4.39
CA ALA A 570 -56.46 -5.18 2.93
C ALA A 570 -55.14 -4.98 2.14
N ILE A 571 -54.02 -4.74 2.82
CA ILE A 571 -52.69 -4.59 2.21
C ILE A 571 -51.90 -5.88 2.50
N THR A 572 -51.34 -6.50 1.48
CA THR A 572 -50.69 -7.82 1.64
C THR A 572 -49.27 -7.74 2.21
N THR A 573 -48.60 -6.59 2.14
CA THR A 573 -47.21 -6.37 2.64
C THR A 573 -46.87 -4.87 2.66
N PRO A 574 -46.29 -4.30 3.74
CA PRO A 574 -45.71 -2.95 3.73
C PRO A 574 -44.60 -2.81 2.66
N ASP A 575 -44.51 -1.64 2.03
CA ASP A 575 -43.48 -1.31 1.03
C ASP A 575 -42.81 0.03 1.35
N ASN A 576 -41.52 0.17 1.06
CA ASN A 576 -40.78 1.44 1.19
C ASN A 576 -40.90 2.09 2.59
N VAL A 577 -40.52 1.33 3.63
CA VAL A 577 -40.45 1.83 5.01
C VAL A 577 -38.99 2.03 5.40
N VAL A 578 -38.65 3.22 5.88
CA VAL A 578 -37.28 3.61 6.24
C VAL A 578 -37.21 4.02 7.69
N LEU A 579 -36.34 3.38 8.45
CA LEU A 579 -35.90 3.79 9.79
C LEU A 579 -34.43 4.23 9.71
N ASP A 580 -34.15 5.49 10.04
CA ASP A 580 -32.81 6.07 9.93
C ASP A 580 -32.44 6.85 11.20
N GLY A 581 -31.43 6.40 11.96
CA GLY A 581 -30.97 7.12 13.14
C GLY A 581 -31.87 6.99 14.36
N VAL A 582 -32.76 5.99 14.40
CA VAL A 582 -33.75 5.81 15.47
C VAL A 582 -33.11 5.12 16.68
N LYS A 583 -33.48 5.51 17.90
CA LYS A 583 -33.15 4.76 19.12
C LYS A 583 -34.35 3.92 19.54
N ILE A 584 -34.16 2.63 19.74
CA ILE A 584 -35.19 1.70 20.20
C ILE A 584 -34.65 0.94 21.40
N HIS A 585 -35.33 1.00 22.53
CA HIS A 585 -34.82 0.37 23.74
C HIS A 585 -35.93 -0.07 24.68
N ASP A 586 -35.69 -1.17 25.40
CA ASP A 586 -36.56 -1.63 26.46
C ASP A 586 -35.99 -1.21 27.83
N ASP A 587 -36.86 -0.86 28.76
CA ASP A 587 -36.53 -0.59 30.17
C ASP A 587 -37.43 -1.57 30.92
N ASP A 588 -36.96 -2.73 31.36
CA ASP A 588 -36.41 -2.79 32.70
C ASP A 588 -36.16 -4.27 33.08
N ASP A 589 -35.26 -4.40 34.06
CA ASP A 589 -34.79 -5.53 34.87
C ASP A 589 -35.81 -6.55 35.47
N HIS A 590 -37.06 -6.61 35.01
CA HIS A 590 -38.15 -7.34 35.67
C HIS A 590 -38.30 -8.83 35.27
N HIS A 591 -37.22 -9.48 34.86
CA HIS A 591 -37.23 -10.88 34.39
C HIS A 591 -37.11 -11.95 35.48
N THR A 592 -37.29 -11.59 36.76
CA THR A 592 -37.45 -12.61 37.81
C THR A 592 -38.85 -13.22 37.72
N ALA A 593 -38.92 -14.55 37.64
CA ALA A 593 -40.17 -15.29 37.53
C ALA A 593 -41.14 -14.88 38.66
N GLY A 594 -42.26 -14.24 38.31
CA GLY A 594 -43.30 -13.83 39.26
C GLY A 594 -43.54 -12.32 39.43
N ALA A 595 -42.85 -11.45 38.68
CA ALA A 595 -42.94 -9.99 38.84
C ALA A 595 -44.28 -9.34 38.38
N CYS A 596 -45.14 -10.07 37.65
CA CYS A 596 -46.43 -9.58 37.16
C CYS A 596 -47.58 -10.44 37.76
N PRO A 597 -48.22 -10.04 38.88
CA PRO A 597 -49.29 -10.81 39.50
C PRO A 597 -50.54 -10.82 38.61
N GLY A 598 -50.86 -11.95 37.97
CA GLY A 598 -52.13 -12.15 37.25
C GLY A 598 -52.05 -12.52 35.76
N ALA A 599 -50.86 -12.56 35.15
CA ALA A 599 -50.68 -13.07 33.79
C ALA A 599 -50.92 -14.60 33.78
N THR A 600 -52.18 -15.01 33.56
CA THR A 600 -52.62 -16.42 33.63
C THR A 600 -52.63 -17.13 32.28
N ASN A 601 -52.18 -16.48 31.22
CA ASN A 601 -51.88 -17.13 29.95
C ASN A 601 -50.35 -17.18 29.77
N GLY A 602 -49.82 -18.38 29.60
CA GLY A 602 -48.39 -18.64 29.49
C GLY A 602 -47.70 -17.82 28.39
N SER A 603 -46.38 -17.68 28.50
CA SER A 603 -45.47 -17.11 27.48
C SER A 603 -45.80 -15.71 26.93
N ALA A 604 -46.80 -14.99 27.44
CA ALA A 604 -47.05 -13.58 27.10
C ALA A 604 -46.04 -12.61 27.76
N GLY A 605 -45.04 -13.14 28.47
CA GLY A 605 -43.94 -12.37 29.07
C GLY A 605 -42.58 -12.60 28.40
N ALA A 606 -42.57 -13.10 27.16
CA ALA A 606 -41.34 -13.50 26.45
C ALA A 606 -41.34 -13.09 24.97
N HIS A 607 -42.01 -11.99 24.62
CA HIS A 607 -42.23 -11.59 23.22
C HIS A 607 -41.91 -10.11 22.92
N VAL A 608 -41.17 -9.41 23.79
CA VAL A 608 -40.79 -8.02 23.50
C VAL A 608 -39.54 -7.98 22.63
N ASP A 609 -39.75 -7.79 21.32
CA ASP A 609 -38.69 -7.43 20.39
C ASP A 609 -38.60 -5.90 20.30
N CYS A 610 -37.38 -5.36 20.17
CA CYS A 610 -37.25 -3.92 19.94
C CYS A 610 -37.93 -3.53 18.62
N LEU A 611 -37.68 -4.30 17.57
CA LEU A 611 -38.34 -4.13 16.28
C LEU A 611 -38.88 -5.46 15.77
N GLN A 612 -40.20 -5.56 15.66
CA GLN A 612 -40.85 -6.69 14.99
C GLN A 612 -41.38 -6.28 13.62
N THR A 613 -41.21 -7.15 12.63
CA THR A 613 -41.67 -6.92 11.27
C THR A 613 -42.35 -8.17 10.69
N GLN A 614 -43.47 -7.98 9.99
CA GLN A 614 -44.29 -9.07 9.42
C GLN A 614 -44.20 -9.11 7.89
N GLY A 615 -42.98 -9.22 7.37
CA GLY A 615 -42.72 -9.12 5.93
C GLY A 615 -42.55 -7.68 5.45
N GLY A 616 -42.45 -7.50 4.13
CA GLY A 616 -42.39 -6.19 3.48
C GLY A 616 -41.40 -6.12 2.33
N THR A 617 -41.58 -5.15 1.45
CA THR A 617 -40.67 -4.85 0.34
C THR A 617 -39.93 -3.54 0.60
N ASN A 618 -38.67 -3.43 0.19
CA ASN A 618 -37.87 -2.20 0.27
C ASN A 618 -37.86 -1.59 1.70
N ILE A 619 -37.57 -2.43 2.69
CA ILE A 619 -37.48 -2.01 4.10
C ILE A 619 -36.02 -1.65 4.40
N VAL A 620 -35.78 -0.43 4.89
CA VAL A 620 -34.44 0.07 5.22
C VAL A 620 -34.37 0.38 6.70
N ILE A 621 -33.42 -0.22 7.41
CA ILE A 621 -33.13 0.02 8.82
C ILE A 621 -31.65 0.36 8.90
N LYS A 622 -31.34 1.63 9.17
CA LYS A 622 -29.96 2.08 9.18
C LYS A 622 -29.66 3.06 10.29
N ASN A 623 -28.42 3.07 10.76
CA ASN A 623 -27.95 3.96 11.82
C ASN A 623 -28.80 3.85 13.12
N THR A 624 -29.52 2.74 13.31
CA THR A 624 -30.46 2.55 14.43
C THR A 624 -29.74 1.89 15.61
N VAL A 625 -30.05 2.35 16.81
CA VAL A 625 -29.58 1.77 18.07
C VAL A 625 -30.71 0.95 18.66
N MET A 626 -30.47 -0.32 18.94
CA MET A 626 -31.43 -1.22 19.58
C MET A 626 -30.81 -1.82 20.82
N TRP A 627 -31.35 -1.61 22.02
CA TRP A 627 -30.71 -2.08 23.26
C TRP A 627 -31.71 -2.63 24.28
N ASN A 628 -31.26 -3.57 25.11
CA ASN A 628 -32.01 -4.19 26.21
C ASN A 628 -33.28 -4.96 25.80
N CYS A 629 -33.37 -5.39 24.55
CA CYS A 629 -34.58 -6.04 24.04
C CYS A 629 -34.81 -7.40 24.72
N ALA A 630 -36.06 -7.77 25.00
CA ALA A 630 -36.33 -9.00 25.73
C ALA A 630 -35.92 -10.26 24.94
N THR A 631 -36.32 -10.39 23.66
CA THR A 631 -36.07 -11.59 22.85
C THR A 631 -35.19 -11.41 21.63
N SER A 632 -35.29 -10.28 20.93
CA SER A 632 -34.41 -9.95 19.82
C SER A 632 -34.41 -8.45 19.56
N ASN A 633 -33.33 -7.95 18.96
CA ASN A 633 -33.33 -6.56 18.51
C ASN A 633 -34.23 -6.39 17.28
N ILE A 634 -34.08 -7.27 16.28
CA ILE A 634 -34.95 -7.34 15.12
C ILE A 634 -35.52 -8.74 14.99
N GLN A 635 -36.84 -8.84 15.00
CA GLN A 635 -37.57 -10.03 14.60
C GLN A 635 -38.30 -9.79 13.29
N ALA A 636 -37.87 -10.45 12.22
CA ALA A 636 -38.56 -10.45 10.94
C ALA A 636 -39.29 -11.77 10.74
N GLN A 637 -40.57 -11.84 11.13
CA GLN A 637 -41.40 -13.03 11.00
C GLN A 637 -42.46 -12.85 9.90
N PRO A 638 -42.23 -13.38 8.69
CA PRO A 638 -43.30 -13.43 7.68
C PRO A 638 -44.43 -14.34 8.17
N PHE A 639 -45.60 -13.77 8.46
CA PHE A 639 -46.81 -14.53 8.78
C PHE A 639 -47.56 -14.88 7.49
N THR A 640 -48.16 -16.08 7.42
CA THR A 640 -49.18 -16.44 6.42
C THR A 640 -48.84 -16.15 4.95
N GLY A 641 -47.59 -16.36 4.52
CA GLY A 641 -47.18 -16.19 3.12
C GLY A 641 -46.68 -14.79 2.74
N ALA A 642 -46.48 -13.89 3.71
CA ALA A 642 -45.83 -12.60 3.47
C ALA A 642 -44.40 -12.78 2.91
N THR A 643 -44.01 -11.90 1.98
CA THR A 643 -42.67 -11.91 1.34
C THR A 643 -41.80 -10.82 1.97
N MET A 644 -40.52 -11.12 2.18
CA MET A 644 -39.49 -10.13 2.52
C MET A 644 -38.61 -9.89 1.29
N SER A 645 -38.67 -8.70 0.68
CA SER A 645 -37.91 -8.36 -0.53
C SER A 645 -37.13 -7.05 -0.41
N ASP A 646 -35.87 -7.02 -0.84
CA ASP A 646 -35.04 -5.81 -0.92
C ASP A 646 -34.84 -5.09 0.42
N TRP A 647 -34.58 -5.86 1.47
CA TRP A 647 -34.32 -5.34 2.80
C TRP A 647 -32.87 -4.88 2.95
N THR A 648 -32.66 -3.73 3.58
CA THR A 648 -31.32 -3.21 3.93
C THR A 648 -31.22 -2.94 5.43
N VAL A 649 -30.29 -3.62 6.10
CA VAL A 649 -29.98 -3.46 7.53
C VAL A 649 -28.51 -3.09 7.69
N GLU A 650 -28.20 -1.81 7.87
CA GLU A 650 -26.81 -1.33 7.86
C GLU A 650 -26.46 -0.31 8.95
N ASN A 651 -25.21 -0.35 9.44
CA ASN A 651 -24.69 0.58 10.44
C ASN A 651 -25.52 0.65 11.75
N ASN A 652 -26.14 -0.45 12.16
CA ASN A 652 -26.93 -0.53 13.39
C ASN A 652 -26.10 -1.06 14.56
N PHE A 653 -26.47 -0.64 15.76
CA PHE A 653 -25.93 -1.16 17.01
C PHE A 653 -26.98 -2.04 17.69
N PHE A 654 -26.66 -3.32 17.83
CA PHE A 654 -27.49 -4.30 18.52
C PHE A 654 -26.90 -4.59 19.90
N GLY A 655 -27.61 -4.09 20.89
CA GLY A 655 -27.30 -4.19 22.30
C GLY A 655 -27.61 -5.52 22.93
N ASN A 656 -27.50 -5.55 24.25
CA ASN A 656 -27.81 -6.73 25.05
C ASN A 656 -29.25 -7.22 24.81
N ILE A 657 -29.42 -8.55 24.74
CA ILE A 657 -30.72 -9.22 24.70
C ILE A 657 -30.88 -9.96 26.01
N LEU A 658 -31.99 -9.74 26.71
CA LEU A 658 -32.16 -10.18 28.09
C LEU A 658 -32.37 -11.71 28.22
N TYR A 659 -33.00 -12.34 27.24
CA TYR A 659 -33.14 -13.80 27.14
C TYR A 659 -32.24 -14.39 26.07
N PRO A 660 -31.94 -15.71 26.11
CA PRO A 660 -31.18 -16.39 25.05
C PRO A 660 -31.95 -16.33 23.71
N GLY A 661 -31.77 -15.24 22.98
CA GLY A 661 -32.44 -14.91 21.73
C GLY A 661 -31.48 -14.18 20.80
N ASN A 662 -31.75 -14.22 19.50
CA ASN A 662 -30.83 -13.75 18.47
C ASN A 662 -31.08 -12.28 18.17
N SER A 663 -30.05 -11.50 17.89
CA SER A 663 -30.19 -10.07 17.59
C SER A 663 -30.96 -9.79 16.30
N LEU A 664 -30.87 -10.72 15.34
CA LEU A 664 -31.68 -10.71 14.13
C LEU A 664 -32.29 -12.09 13.94
N VAL A 665 -33.61 -12.19 14.03
CA VAL A 665 -34.39 -13.42 13.84
C VAL A 665 -35.12 -13.34 12.51
N LEU A 666 -34.86 -14.28 11.60
CA LEU A 666 -35.60 -14.40 10.34
C LEU A 666 -36.54 -15.62 10.40
N GLY A 667 -37.85 -15.35 10.43
CA GLY A 667 -38.93 -16.33 10.52
C GLY A 667 -39.26 -17.05 9.20
N LYS A 668 -40.18 -18.02 9.27
CA LYS A 668 -40.50 -18.93 8.16
C LYS A 668 -41.26 -18.26 7.00
N GLY A 669 -40.61 -18.00 5.85
CA GLY A 669 -41.24 -17.40 4.66
C GLY A 669 -40.31 -17.22 3.45
N VAL A 670 -40.78 -16.53 2.40
CA VAL A 670 -39.98 -16.22 1.18
C VAL A 670 -39.17 -14.94 1.41
N CYS A 671 -37.87 -15.00 1.18
CA CYS A 671 -36.94 -13.88 1.39
C CYS A 671 -36.19 -13.63 0.09
N THR A 672 -36.10 -12.41 -0.43
CA THR A 672 -35.33 -12.10 -1.63
C THR A 672 -34.54 -10.82 -1.40
N ASN A 673 -33.21 -10.83 -1.59
CA ASN A 673 -32.35 -9.65 -1.39
C ASN A 673 -32.41 -9.03 0.02
N LEU A 674 -32.06 -9.78 1.07
CA LEU A 674 -31.74 -9.19 2.38
C LEU A 674 -30.25 -8.83 2.43
N ARG A 675 -29.94 -7.56 2.66
CA ARG A 675 -28.59 -7.01 2.76
C ARG A 675 -28.31 -6.54 4.19
N VAL A 676 -27.36 -7.20 4.86
CA VAL A 676 -26.89 -6.83 6.21
C VAL A 676 -25.43 -6.37 6.14
N ARG A 677 -25.11 -5.17 6.63
CA ARG A 677 -23.75 -4.58 6.52
C ARG A 677 -23.31 -3.79 7.75
N TYR A 678 -22.05 -3.97 8.19
CA TYR A 678 -21.38 -3.09 9.16
C TYR A 678 -22.13 -2.92 10.49
N ASN A 679 -22.77 -3.99 10.99
CA ASN A 679 -23.51 -3.95 12.25
C ASN A 679 -22.69 -4.56 13.40
N THR A 680 -22.92 -4.07 14.62
CA THR A 680 -22.29 -4.53 15.86
C THR A 680 -23.30 -5.27 16.74
N PHE A 681 -22.92 -6.43 17.27
CA PHE A 681 -23.78 -7.28 18.09
C PHE A 681 -23.14 -7.57 19.46
N ASP A 682 -23.79 -7.11 20.54
CA ASP A 682 -23.37 -7.30 21.94
C ASP A 682 -24.09 -8.49 22.64
N GLY A 683 -24.80 -9.32 21.87
CA GLY A 683 -25.58 -10.50 22.28
C GLY A 683 -25.59 -11.63 21.23
N PRO A 684 -26.49 -12.64 21.32
CA PRO A 684 -26.49 -13.77 20.39
C PRO A 684 -26.71 -13.35 18.93
N SER A 685 -25.98 -14.04 18.03
CA SER A 685 -25.85 -13.68 16.61
C SER A 685 -27.12 -13.91 15.77
N PRO A 686 -27.23 -13.40 14.52
CA PRO A 686 -28.38 -13.66 13.66
C PRO A 686 -28.68 -15.15 13.45
N ASN A 687 -29.95 -15.56 13.54
CA ASN A 687 -30.39 -16.93 13.22
C ASN A 687 -31.27 -16.95 11.96
N GLY A 688 -30.82 -17.70 10.95
CA GLY A 688 -31.45 -17.81 9.62
C GLY A 688 -32.46 -18.96 9.44
N SER A 689 -33.09 -19.47 10.50
CA SER A 689 -33.86 -20.74 10.43
C SER A 689 -35.25 -20.67 9.76
N GLY A 690 -35.51 -19.69 8.89
CA GLY A 690 -36.85 -19.48 8.31
C GLY A 690 -36.98 -19.27 6.79
N CYS A 691 -35.98 -18.78 6.07
CA CYS A 691 -36.17 -18.45 4.65
C CYS A 691 -36.26 -19.71 3.77
N THR A 692 -37.41 -19.95 3.13
CA THR A 692 -37.69 -21.18 2.34
C THR A 692 -37.26 -21.09 0.87
N SER A 693 -37.06 -19.88 0.34
CA SER A 693 -36.53 -19.61 -1.00
C SER A 693 -35.95 -18.20 -1.04
N GLY A 694 -34.65 -18.06 -1.31
CA GLY A 694 -33.98 -16.76 -1.23
C GLY A 694 -32.46 -16.75 -1.10
N SER A 695 -31.77 -15.99 -1.95
CA SER A 695 -30.38 -15.58 -1.70
C SER A 695 -30.37 -14.51 -0.61
N ILE A 696 -30.10 -14.90 0.64
CA ILE A 696 -29.63 -13.94 1.65
C ILE A 696 -28.22 -13.54 1.18
N VAL A 697 -28.04 -12.27 0.79
CA VAL A 697 -26.75 -11.74 0.34
C VAL A 697 -26.23 -10.81 1.43
N GLY A 698 -25.54 -11.38 2.42
CA GLY A 698 -24.77 -10.60 3.39
C GLY A 698 -23.55 -10.01 2.69
N VAL A 699 -23.44 -8.68 2.62
CA VAL A 699 -22.30 -8.00 1.96
C VAL A 699 -21.68 -7.02 2.94
N GLY A 700 -20.71 -7.45 3.74
CA GLY A 700 -20.02 -6.54 4.66
C GLY A 700 -19.32 -7.22 5.82
N ASN A 701 -18.86 -6.41 6.77
CA ASN A 701 -18.26 -6.86 8.02
C ASN A 701 -19.34 -6.99 9.10
N VAL A 702 -19.28 -8.05 9.90
CA VAL A 702 -20.14 -8.27 11.07
C VAL A 702 -19.24 -8.44 12.30
N PHE A 703 -19.50 -7.66 13.36
CA PHE A 703 -18.74 -7.72 14.61
C PHE A 703 -19.58 -8.36 15.71
N LEU A 704 -19.09 -9.47 16.26
CA LEU A 704 -19.81 -10.27 17.28
C LEU A 704 -19.03 -10.33 18.58
N ALA A 705 -19.69 -10.13 19.72
CA ALA A 705 -19.06 -10.36 21.03
C ALA A 705 -18.62 -11.83 21.25
N ASP A 706 -19.33 -12.81 20.66
CA ASP A 706 -18.99 -14.24 20.71
C ASP A 706 -19.23 -14.93 19.35
N LEU A 707 -18.15 -15.44 18.75
CA LEU A 707 -18.14 -16.12 17.45
C LEU A 707 -18.74 -17.53 17.48
N THR A 708 -18.88 -18.15 18.65
CA THR A 708 -19.29 -19.57 18.77
C THR A 708 -20.77 -19.80 18.46
N THR A 709 -21.57 -18.73 18.38
CA THR A 709 -23.04 -18.78 18.24
C THR A 709 -23.55 -18.67 16.80
N PHE A 710 -22.66 -18.62 15.80
CA PHE A 710 -23.03 -18.33 14.41
C PHE A 710 -23.62 -19.56 13.69
N GLY A 711 -24.89 -19.46 13.24
CA GLY A 711 -25.62 -20.56 12.60
C GLY A 711 -25.16 -20.92 11.19
N SER A 712 -25.34 -22.20 10.80
CA SER A 712 -24.81 -22.82 9.57
C SER A 712 -25.56 -22.53 8.26
N ASN A 713 -26.58 -21.66 8.27
CA ASN A 713 -27.54 -21.51 7.16
C ASN A 713 -27.37 -20.24 6.31
N LEU A 714 -26.18 -19.63 6.28
CA LEU A 714 -25.91 -18.42 5.50
C LEU A 714 -24.92 -18.71 4.37
N THR A 715 -25.34 -18.47 3.13
CA THR A 715 -24.47 -18.53 1.95
C THR A 715 -23.46 -17.37 2.00
N GLN A 716 -22.17 -17.71 1.92
CA GLN A 716 -21.05 -16.84 2.30
C GLN A 716 -20.83 -15.68 1.32
N THR A 717 -20.89 -14.43 1.82
CA THR A 717 -20.32 -13.23 1.16
C THR A 717 -19.87 -12.16 2.17
N TYR A 718 -19.53 -12.54 3.41
CA TYR A 718 -19.19 -11.60 4.50
C TYR A 718 -17.97 -12.07 5.31
N SER A 719 -17.32 -11.11 5.98
CA SER A 719 -16.25 -11.35 6.95
C SER A 719 -16.81 -11.18 8.37
N VAL A 720 -16.63 -12.17 9.23
CA VAL A 720 -17.07 -12.15 10.63
C VAL A 720 -15.86 -11.91 11.53
N PHE A 721 -15.96 -10.97 12.46
CA PHE A 721 -14.89 -10.63 13.39
C PHE A 721 -15.41 -10.75 14.83
N SER A 722 -14.56 -11.23 15.75
CA SER A 722 -14.84 -11.06 17.18
C SER A 722 -14.74 -9.57 17.57
N ALA A 723 -15.60 -9.12 18.48
CA ALA A 723 -15.58 -7.77 19.01
C ALA A 723 -14.19 -7.48 19.61
N GLY A 724 -13.59 -6.34 19.26
CA GLY A 724 -12.24 -5.96 19.69
C GLY A 724 -11.09 -6.60 18.88
N THR A 725 -11.36 -7.26 17.75
CA THR A 725 -10.32 -7.89 16.93
C THR A 725 -9.68 -6.90 15.96
N THR A 726 -8.35 -6.83 15.98
CA THR A 726 -7.52 -5.99 15.10
C THR A 726 -6.97 -6.73 13.87
N ALA A 727 -7.38 -7.99 13.65
CA ALA A 727 -6.77 -8.90 12.69
C ALA A 727 -6.94 -8.43 11.22
N PRO A 728 -5.87 -8.50 10.39
CA PRO A 728 -5.96 -8.18 8.96
C PRO A 728 -6.78 -9.22 8.19
N VAL A 729 -7.64 -8.75 7.29
CA VAL A 729 -8.37 -9.60 6.32
C VAL A 729 -7.41 -10.01 5.21
N SER A 730 -7.26 -11.30 4.94
CA SER A 730 -6.47 -11.79 3.80
C SER A 730 -7.38 -12.04 2.59
N GLY A 731 -7.16 -11.27 1.52
CA GLY A 731 -7.95 -11.24 0.28
C GLY A 731 -7.90 -9.83 -0.32
N THR A 732 -8.13 -9.69 -1.64
CA THR A 732 -7.97 -8.44 -2.43
C THR A 732 -8.92 -7.28 -2.05
N ASN A 733 -9.43 -7.27 -0.83
CA ASN A 733 -10.22 -6.17 -0.29
C ASN A 733 -9.86 -5.88 1.19
N LYS A 734 -9.37 -4.64 1.37
CA LYS A 734 -9.40 -3.76 2.56
C LYS A 734 -8.26 -3.84 3.59
N GLN A 735 -8.00 -2.69 4.21
CA GLN A 735 -7.36 -2.55 5.52
C GLN A 735 -8.43 -2.21 6.61
N CYS A 736 -7.99 -2.26 7.87
CA CYS A 736 -8.51 -1.79 9.19
C CYS A 736 -9.46 -2.63 10.05
N ASN A 737 -8.89 -3.23 11.10
CA ASN A 737 -8.87 -2.77 12.50
C ASN A 737 -9.74 -1.55 12.95
N PRO A 738 -10.90 -1.75 13.60
CA PRO A 738 -11.55 -0.76 14.46
C PRO A 738 -11.19 -0.94 15.95
N SER A 739 -11.08 0.19 16.65
CA SER A 739 -10.87 0.25 18.11
C SER A 739 -12.22 0.15 18.83
N VAL A 740 -12.42 -0.79 19.75
CA VAL A 740 -13.61 -0.87 20.62
C VAL A 740 -13.26 -0.31 22.01
N VAL A 741 -14.05 0.64 22.49
CA VAL A 741 -14.04 1.08 23.90
C VAL A 741 -14.75 0.02 24.75
N ALA A 742 -14.10 -0.41 25.83
CA ALA A 742 -14.60 -1.45 26.71
C ALA A 742 -15.93 -1.08 27.40
N ARG A 743 -16.77 -2.10 27.63
CA ARG A 743 -17.99 -2.07 28.44
C ARG A 743 -17.72 -1.47 29.83
N SER A 744 -18.49 -0.45 30.24
CA SER A 744 -18.92 -0.30 31.63
C SER A 744 -20.41 -0.63 31.71
N ALA A 745 -20.79 -1.53 32.61
CA ALA A 745 -22.15 -2.01 32.80
C ALA A 745 -23.06 -1.02 33.55
N ALA A 746 -22.81 0.28 33.40
CA ALA A 746 -23.67 1.34 33.91
C ALA A 746 -23.50 2.52 32.95
N TRP A 747 -24.61 3.14 32.56
CA TRP A 747 -24.59 4.44 31.88
C TRP A 747 -23.78 5.44 32.70
N PRO A 748 -22.94 6.25 32.06
CA PRO A 748 -23.02 7.68 32.30
C PRO A 748 -23.08 8.45 30.97
N SER A 749 -24.09 9.31 30.86
CA SER A 749 -24.18 10.51 30.00
C SER A 749 -23.42 10.48 28.66
N GLY A 750 -24.15 10.20 27.57
CA GLY A 750 -23.73 10.54 26.20
C GLY A 750 -23.44 9.32 25.31
N PRO A 751 -24.17 9.14 24.18
CA PRO A 751 -23.96 8.02 23.27
C PRO A 751 -22.88 8.35 22.22
N ASN A 752 -21.60 8.34 22.57
CA ASN A 752 -20.54 8.57 21.59
C ASN A 752 -19.93 7.26 21.09
N PHE A 753 -20.63 6.60 20.16
CA PHE A 753 -20.04 5.58 19.29
C PHE A 753 -19.68 6.24 17.93
N HIS A 754 -18.48 6.77 17.81
CA HIS A 754 -17.97 7.26 16.52
C HIS A 754 -17.18 6.17 15.80
N LEU A 755 -17.39 6.04 14.48
CA LEU A 755 -16.32 5.60 13.59
C LEU A 755 -15.26 6.71 13.60
N LEU A 756 -14.05 6.41 14.07
CA LEU A 756 -12.98 7.39 14.12
C LEU A 756 -12.44 7.65 12.70
N ALA A 757 -11.91 8.85 12.46
CA ALA A 757 -11.14 9.10 11.25
C ALA A 757 -9.94 8.15 11.23
N GLY A 758 -9.94 7.18 10.31
CA GLY A 758 -8.94 6.10 10.22
C GLY A 758 -9.50 4.68 10.18
N ASP A 759 -10.81 4.49 10.40
CA ASP A 759 -11.44 3.15 10.35
C ASP A 759 -11.65 2.69 8.90
N THR A 760 -10.63 2.09 8.28
CA THR A 760 -10.66 1.75 6.83
C THR A 760 -11.49 0.51 6.44
N CYS A 761 -12.25 -0.11 7.36
CA CYS A 761 -13.15 -1.20 6.99
C CYS A 761 -14.41 -0.73 6.24
N ALA A 762 -14.67 0.58 6.24
CA ALA A 762 -15.53 1.24 5.26
C ALA A 762 -14.71 1.72 4.06
N LYS A 763 -14.24 0.83 3.19
CA LYS A 763 -14.14 1.20 1.76
C LYS A 763 -15.57 1.09 1.21
N GLY A 764 -16.36 2.16 1.00
CA GLY A 764 -16.02 3.58 0.90
C GLY A 764 -16.84 4.54 1.78
N ALA A 765 -16.35 4.79 2.98
CA ALA A 765 -16.61 6.00 3.77
C ALA A 765 -15.32 6.56 4.42
N GLY A 766 -14.14 6.07 4.02
CA GLY A 766 -12.84 6.40 4.62
C GLY A 766 -11.91 7.20 3.71
N ASP A 767 -12.40 8.26 3.07
CA ASP A 767 -11.54 9.30 2.49
C ASP A 767 -11.43 10.48 3.48
N PRO A 768 -10.25 10.71 4.10
CA PRO A 768 -10.02 11.80 5.04
C PRO A 768 -10.26 13.20 4.46
N ALA A 769 -10.28 13.36 3.13
CA ALA A 769 -10.55 14.63 2.46
C ALA A 769 -12.03 15.01 2.41
N ASN A 770 -12.94 14.10 2.80
CA ASN A 770 -14.39 14.23 2.61
C ASN A 770 -15.21 14.22 3.92
N PHE A 771 -14.58 14.44 5.08
CA PHE A 771 -15.34 14.70 6.31
C PHE A 771 -15.75 16.18 6.42
N PRO A 772 -16.98 16.49 6.88
CA PRO A 772 -17.30 17.82 7.38
C PRO A 772 -16.34 18.19 8.52
N SER A 773 -16.00 19.47 8.66
CA SER A 773 -15.16 19.95 9.77
C SER A 773 -15.80 19.72 11.14
N THR A 774 -17.08 19.32 11.15
CA THR A 774 -17.93 19.14 12.32
C THR A 774 -18.49 17.72 12.40
N ASP A 775 -18.78 17.20 13.59
CA ASP A 775 -19.42 15.90 13.78
C ASP A 775 -20.96 15.99 13.76
N ILE A 776 -21.64 14.98 14.32
CA ILE A 776 -23.07 14.65 14.08
C ILE A 776 -24.04 15.73 14.58
N ASP A 777 -23.62 16.62 15.47
CA ASP A 777 -24.39 17.74 16.01
C ASP A 777 -23.81 19.13 15.67
N GLY A 778 -22.63 19.21 15.03
CA GLY A 778 -22.12 20.45 14.44
C GLY A 778 -20.84 21.01 15.06
N ASP A 779 -20.11 20.24 15.88
CA ASP A 779 -18.91 20.72 16.56
C ASP A 779 -17.61 20.53 15.77
N THR A 780 -16.82 21.59 15.63
CA THR A 780 -15.55 21.55 14.87
C THR A 780 -14.48 20.69 15.55
N ARG A 781 -13.91 19.71 14.84
CA ARG A 781 -12.89 18.80 15.39
C ARG A 781 -11.56 19.49 15.76
N PRO A 782 -10.86 19.05 16.82
CA PRO A 782 -9.52 19.53 17.15
C PRO A 782 -8.47 19.05 16.14
N SER A 783 -7.40 19.84 15.96
CA SER A 783 -6.28 19.50 15.07
C SER A 783 -5.43 18.34 15.62
N PRO A 784 -4.69 17.58 14.77
CA PRO A 784 -3.87 16.46 15.23
C PRO A 784 -2.83 16.90 16.27
N GLY A 785 -2.91 16.35 17.49
CA GLY A 785 -1.95 16.57 18.58
C GLY A 785 -2.39 17.54 19.68
N SER A 786 -3.61 18.10 19.65
CA SER A 786 -4.14 18.85 20.79
C SER A 786 -4.82 17.94 21.83
N THR A 787 -4.69 18.28 23.11
CA THR A 787 -5.56 17.74 24.18
C THR A 787 -7.02 18.06 23.87
N ALA A 788 -7.91 17.10 24.12
CA ALA A 788 -9.36 17.24 23.89
C ALA A 788 -9.88 18.56 24.48
N PRO A 789 -10.72 19.32 23.75
CA PRO A 789 -11.38 20.49 24.32
C PRO A 789 -12.27 20.03 25.47
N ASP A 790 -12.26 20.85 26.52
CA ASP A 790 -13.11 20.74 27.70
C ASP A 790 -14.58 20.67 27.28
N ALA A 791 -15.32 19.68 27.81
CA ALA A 791 -16.74 19.50 27.54
C ALA A 791 -17.52 20.73 28.01
N GLY A 792 -18.09 21.47 27.07
CA GLY A 792 -18.97 22.60 27.36
C GLY A 792 -20.25 22.14 28.03
N ALA A 793 -20.78 22.96 28.95
CA ALA A 793 -21.83 22.62 29.91
C ALA A 793 -23.24 22.33 29.36
N ASP A 794 -23.43 22.14 28.04
CA ASP A 794 -24.74 21.84 27.43
C ASP A 794 -24.85 20.39 26.90
N GLU A 795 -23.83 19.54 27.09
CA GLU A 795 -23.90 18.09 26.84
C GLU A 795 -24.26 17.27 28.11
N ILE A 796 -25.20 17.78 28.90
CA ILE A 796 -25.78 17.03 30.03
C ILE A 796 -27.30 17.09 29.98
N SER A 797 -27.88 16.21 29.16
CA SER A 797 -29.13 15.50 29.50
C SER A 797 -29.28 14.28 28.58
#